data_AF-A0A3N5HJU0-F1
#
_entry.id   AF-A0A3N5HJU0-F1
#
_cell.length_a   1.000
_cell.length_b   1.000
_cell.length_c   1.000
_cell.angle_alpha   90.00
_cell.angle_beta   90.00
_cell.angle_gamma   90.00
#
_symmetry.space_group_name_H-M   'P 1'
#
loop_
_entity.id
_entity.type
_entity.pdbx_description
1 polymer ?
#
loop_
_entity_poly.entity_id
_entity_poly.type
_entity_poly.pdbx_seq_one_letter_code
_entity_poly.pdbx_strand_id
1 'polypeptide(L)'
;TTMMIAIPEIDGATGSIVFGGRYGAEGGERSMRVHAERAAMLATRVSKLVALRQAEKSDRRVAVVLFNFPPNGGSTGTAAFLGVFESLFNTLQALKRDGYAVEVPATVDALRDRILKGNAERFGTDANVHCRIPADDHVRREPHLAEIEAQWGPAPGRQQSDSGHIHVLGERFGNVFVGIQPAFGYEGDPMRLLFERNFSPTHAFSAFYRYLREDFGAHAVLHFGTHGALEFMPGKQSGMSQACWPDRLIGDLPNLYLYAANNPSEGTIAKRRAGATLISYLTPPLAQAGLYRGLVDLKSSIERWRGLSPDASERDQLAVLVQAQAAAVDLSQAEPAWTDADASIQALQTAILELEYTLIPHGLHVVGEAMTAEARRDMLASVAETNPEADMAKMEELLSQDHEIGGLLHALDGGFIRPVAGGDLIRTPSILPTGRNLHGFDPFRIPSAFAVADGARQANLLLRTHVANGKPIPETVALVLWGTDNLKSEGGPIAQAMSLLGAVPRFDSFGRLAGASLLPAETLSHPRIDVMLTLSGIFRDLLPLQTRMLAEACYLAAAADEPDNLNFVRKHALAHMRKTGCDLETAALRVFSNADGAYGSNVNMMIDSGRWEDESELGDVFSKRKCFAHGRNGQAAAQSEIMAAVLSGVDLAYQNLESVELGVTTVDHYFDSLGGISRAAEKQKGEAIPVYIGDQTRGAGVVRTLADQ
;
A
#
# COMPACT_ATOMS: atom_id res chain seq x y z
N THR A 1 -16.40 11.45 -8.31
CA THR A 1 -15.74 10.59 -7.31
C THR A 1 -15.62 11.30 -5.98
N THR A 2 -14.88 12.41 -5.86
CA THR A 2 -14.64 13.12 -4.59
C THR A 2 -15.89 13.41 -3.75
N MET A 3 -16.86 14.17 -4.28
CA MET A 3 -18.07 14.53 -3.53
C MET A 3 -19.03 13.38 -3.24
N MET A 4 -19.09 12.37 -4.10
CA MET A 4 -20.12 11.30 -4.02
C MET A 4 -19.61 10.03 -3.35
N ILE A 5 -18.31 9.90 -3.11
CA ILE A 5 -17.68 8.69 -2.58
C ILE A 5 -16.79 9.05 -1.39
N ALA A 6 -15.77 9.89 -1.58
CA ALA A 6 -14.79 10.18 -0.53
C ALA A 6 -15.39 10.92 0.68
N ILE A 7 -16.28 11.90 0.46
CA ILE A 7 -16.94 12.60 1.58
C ILE A 7 -17.90 11.69 2.36
N PRO A 8 -18.81 10.91 1.73
CA PRO A 8 -19.62 9.94 2.45
C PRO A 8 -18.82 8.86 3.22
N GLU A 9 -17.63 8.49 2.76
CA GLU A 9 -16.75 7.56 3.49
C GLU A 9 -16.35 8.11 4.88
N ILE A 10 -16.18 9.44 5.00
CA ILE A 10 -15.89 10.13 6.27
C ILE A 10 -17.09 10.05 7.22
N ASP A 11 -18.32 10.05 6.68
CA ASP A 11 -19.55 9.82 7.45
C ASP A 11 -19.77 8.34 7.79
N GLY A 12 -18.88 7.44 7.35
CA GLY A 12 -18.95 5.99 7.60
C GLY A 12 -19.78 5.22 6.57
N ALA A 13 -20.12 5.82 5.43
CA ALA A 13 -20.81 5.11 4.35
C ALA A 13 -19.93 4.01 3.73
N THR A 14 -20.56 2.92 3.30
CA THR A 14 -19.94 1.79 2.61
C THR A 14 -20.79 1.37 1.42
N GLY A 15 -20.24 0.54 0.52
CA GLY A 15 -21.02 -0.03 -0.57
C GLY A 15 -21.51 0.97 -1.64
N SER A 16 -20.77 2.07 -1.86
CA SER A 16 -21.17 3.10 -2.84
C SER A 16 -21.40 2.49 -4.24
N ILE A 17 -22.57 2.75 -4.83
CA ILE A 17 -22.97 2.20 -6.13
C ILE A 17 -23.62 3.27 -6.99
N VAL A 18 -23.26 3.28 -8.28
CA VAL A 18 -23.89 4.17 -9.27
C VAL A 18 -25.14 3.47 -9.80
N PHE A 19 -26.32 3.94 -9.38
CA PHE A 19 -27.62 3.41 -9.81
C PHE A 19 -28.39 4.31 -10.78
N GLY A 20 -27.86 5.49 -11.11
CA GLY A 20 -28.49 6.43 -12.02
C GLY A 20 -27.60 7.64 -12.31
N GLY A 21 -27.96 8.43 -13.30
CA GLY A 21 -27.18 9.59 -13.73
C GLY A 21 -27.95 10.52 -14.66
N ARG A 22 -27.34 11.67 -14.97
CA ARG A 22 -27.90 12.64 -15.92
C ARG A 22 -27.76 12.12 -17.35
N TYR A 23 -28.84 12.17 -18.10
CA TYR A 23 -28.90 11.79 -19.51
C TYR A 23 -29.44 12.95 -20.35
N GLY A 24 -28.78 13.28 -21.46
CA GLY A 24 -29.16 14.36 -22.37
C GLY A 24 -27.94 14.91 -23.14
N ALA A 25 -28.19 15.61 -24.25
CA ALA A 25 -27.14 16.28 -25.03
C ALA A 25 -26.49 17.44 -24.24
N GLU A 26 -25.23 17.75 -24.54
CA GLU A 26 -24.62 18.98 -24.01
C GLU A 26 -25.41 20.21 -24.46
N GLY A 27 -25.80 21.07 -23.50
CA GLY A 27 -26.63 22.25 -23.76
C GLY A 27 -28.15 22.01 -23.75
N GLY A 28 -28.62 20.76 -23.60
CA GLY A 28 -30.05 20.42 -23.48
C GLY A 28 -30.52 20.16 -22.03
N GLU A 29 -31.82 19.94 -21.85
CA GLU A 29 -32.40 19.55 -20.56
C GLU A 29 -31.87 18.17 -20.13
N ARG A 30 -31.17 18.12 -19.00
CA ARG A 30 -30.56 16.90 -18.47
C ARG A 30 -31.48 16.25 -17.44
N SER A 31 -32.20 15.21 -17.81
CA SER A 31 -33.04 14.45 -16.88
C SER A 31 -32.23 13.37 -16.15
N MET A 32 -32.53 13.13 -14.88
CA MET A 32 -31.98 11.96 -14.16
C MET A 32 -32.65 10.68 -14.67
N ARG A 33 -31.84 9.67 -15.02
CA ARG A 33 -32.31 8.32 -15.38
C ARG A 33 -31.71 7.29 -14.45
N VAL A 34 -32.53 6.31 -14.08
CA VAL A 34 -32.12 5.14 -13.29
C VAL A 34 -31.55 4.08 -14.22
N HIS A 35 -30.47 3.43 -13.78
CA HIS A 35 -29.96 2.20 -14.36
C HIS A 35 -30.59 1.01 -13.63
N ALA A 36 -31.62 0.40 -14.22
CA ALA A 36 -32.50 -0.57 -13.55
C ALA A 36 -31.73 -1.70 -12.85
N GLU A 37 -30.74 -2.29 -13.52
CA GLU A 37 -29.98 -3.41 -12.96
C GLU A 37 -29.13 -3.00 -11.73
N ARG A 38 -28.51 -1.81 -11.75
CA ARG A 38 -27.74 -1.29 -10.62
C ARG A 38 -28.63 -0.92 -9.44
N ALA A 39 -29.83 -0.39 -9.71
CA ALA A 39 -30.83 -0.14 -8.68
C ALA A 39 -31.33 -1.46 -8.06
N ALA A 40 -31.52 -2.51 -8.86
CA ALA A 40 -31.87 -3.83 -8.37
C ALA A 40 -30.76 -4.43 -7.48
N MET A 41 -29.49 -4.36 -7.91
CA MET A 41 -28.35 -4.81 -7.10
C MET A 41 -28.25 -4.06 -5.76
N LEU A 42 -28.44 -2.73 -5.77
CA LEU A 42 -28.51 -1.94 -4.53
C LEU A 42 -29.63 -2.45 -3.61
N ALA A 43 -30.84 -2.66 -4.15
CA ALA A 43 -31.97 -3.17 -3.38
C ALA A 43 -31.68 -4.57 -2.79
N THR A 44 -31.06 -5.46 -3.57
CA THR A 44 -30.67 -6.80 -3.11
C THR A 44 -29.62 -6.73 -1.99
N ARG A 45 -28.58 -5.91 -2.12
CA ARG A 45 -27.57 -5.69 -1.05
C ARG A 45 -28.20 -5.18 0.24
N VAL A 46 -29.09 -4.19 0.14
CA VAL A 46 -29.83 -3.68 1.30
C VAL A 46 -30.71 -4.77 1.91
N SER A 47 -31.39 -5.56 1.08
CA SER A 47 -32.20 -6.70 1.55
C SER A 47 -31.37 -7.75 2.29
N LYS A 48 -30.14 -8.05 1.82
CA LYS A 48 -29.23 -8.97 2.51
C LYS A 48 -28.74 -8.43 3.85
N LEU A 49 -28.45 -7.13 3.94
CA LEU A 49 -28.09 -6.49 5.21
C LEU A 49 -29.25 -6.53 6.21
N VAL A 50 -30.48 -6.30 5.75
CA VAL A 50 -31.69 -6.44 6.58
C VAL A 50 -31.88 -7.89 7.02
N ALA A 51 -31.71 -8.86 6.12
CA ALA A 51 -31.81 -10.27 6.45
C ALA A 51 -30.76 -10.71 7.48
N LEU A 52 -29.51 -10.24 7.36
CA LEU A 52 -28.46 -10.46 8.36
C LEU A 52 -28.89 -9.96 9.74
N ARG A 53 -29.41 -8.73 9.81
CA ARG A 53 -29.87 -8.13 11.07
C ARG A 53 -31.07 -8.86 11.68
N GLN A 54 -31.98 -9.37 10.86
CA GLN A 54 -33.18 -10.09 11.31
C GLN A 54 -32.91 -11.55 11.69
N ALA A 55 -31.85 -12.17 11.16
CA ALA A 55 -31.52 -13.55 11.48
C ALA A 55 -31.08 -13.68 12.95
N GLU A 56 -31.56 -14.72 13.61
CA GLU A 56 -31.11 -15.12 14.94
C GLU A 56 -29.62 -15.49 14.90
N LYS A 57 -28.86 -15.10 15.92
CA LYS A 57 -27.40 -15.29 15.95
C LYS A 57 -27.01 -16.77 15.78
N SER A 58 -27.79 -17.69 16.34
CA SER A 58 -27.57 -19.14 16.18
C SER A 58 -27.66 -19.62 14.73
N ASP A 59 -28.48 -18.97 13.90
CA ASP A 59 -28.73 -19.36 12.51
C ASP A 59 -27.84 -18.62 11.51
N ARG A 60 -27.12 -17.59 11.98
CA ARG A 60 -26.22 -16.80 11.13
C ARG A 60 -25.00 -17.60 10.70
N ARG A 61 -24.99 -17.91 9.41
CA ARG A 61 -23.81 -18.37 8.67
C ARG A 61 -22.83 -17.23 8.33
N VAL A 62 -21.59 -17.33 8.80
CA VAL A 62 -20.51 -16.36 8.53
C VAL A 62 -19.39 -17.06 7.77
N ALA A 63 -18.99 -16.51 6.62
CA ALA A 63 -17.83 -16.99 5.88
C ALA A 63 -16.63 -16.11 6.22
N VAL A 64 -15.62 -16.68 6.88
CA VAL A 64 -14.32 -16.05 7.11
C VAL A 64 -13.39 -16.41 5.96
N VAL A 65 -12.72 -15.42 5.39
CA VAL A 65 -11.79 -15.60 4.26
C VAL A 65 -10.39 -15.19 4.71
N LEU A 66 -9.46 -16.14 4.69
CA LEU A 66 -8.04 -15.92 4.96
C LEU A 66 -7.26 -15.74 3.64
N PHE A 67 -6.14 -15.03 3.73
CA PHE A 67 -5.27 -14.72 2.61
C PHE A 67 -3.91 -15.43 2.72
N ASN A 68 -3.11 -15.33 1.66
CA ASN A 68 -1.71 -15.73 1.66
C ASN A 68 -0.86 -14.46 1.52
N PHE A 69 -0.07 -14.11 2.53
CA PHE A 69 0.77 -12.90 2.51
C PHE A 69 2.26 -13.23 2.76
N PRO A 70 3.19 -12.80 1.88
CA PRO A 70 2.95 -12.10 0.61
C PRO A 70 2.16 -12.94 -0.42
N PRO A 71 1.38 -12.33 -1.32
CA PRO A 71 0.64 -13.05 -2.34
C PRO A 71 1.56 -13.95 -3.17
N ASN A 72 1.24 -15.24 -3.29
CA ASN A 72 2.02 -16.26 -4.04
C ASN A 72 3.41 -16.65 -3.48
N GLY A 73 3.89 -16.03 -2.39
CA GLY A 73 5.19 -16.35 -1.77
C GLY A 73 5.18 -16.54 -0.25
N GLY A 74 4.10 -16.13 0.41
CA GLY A 74 3.93 -16.27 1.86
C GLY A 74 3.25 -17.57 2.30
N SER A 75 3.35 -17.87 3.59
CA SER A 75 2.66 -19.00 4.20
C SER A 75 1.14 -18.88 4.08
N THR A 76 0.47 -19.98 3.84
CA THR A 76 -1.01 -20.00 3.73
C THR A 76 -1.68 -19.50 5.01
N GLY A 77 -2.62 -18.57 4.88
CA GLY A 77 -3.38 -18.03 6.02
C GLY A 77 -2.64 -16.96 6.83
N THR A 78 -1.73 -16.20 6.23
CA THR A 78 -1.03 -15.07 6.88
C THR A 78 -1.55 -13.72 6.41
N ALA A 79 -1.34 -12.70 7.25
CA ALA A 79 -1.57 -11.30 6.92
C ALA A 79 -0.45 -10.45 7.54
N ALA A 80 -0.14 -9.31 6.91
CA ALA A 80 0.91 -8.41 7.38
C ALA A 80 0.67 -8.03 8.86
N PHE A 81 1.66 -8.34 9.70
CA PHE A 81 1.69 -7.96 11.11
C PHE A 81 0.50 -8.42 11.98
N LEU A 82 -0.22 -9.47 11.56
CA LEU A 82 -1.37 -10.00 12.27
C LEU A 82 -1.14 -11.48 12.63
N GLY A 83 -1.32 -11.84 13.90
CA GLY A 83 -1.38 -13.22 14.37
C GLY A 83 -2.72 -13.82 13.94
N VAL A 84 -2.80 -14.27 12.68
CA VAL A 84 -4.07 -14.62 12.02
C VAL A 84 -4.80 -15.73 12.77
N PHE A 85 -4.11 -16.80 13.16
CA PHE A 85 -4.77 -17.95 13.79
C PHE A 85 -5.17 -17.68 15.23
N GLU A 86 -4.37 -16.93 15.99
CA GLU A 86 -4.69 -16.46 17.33
C GLU A 86 -5.90 -15.52 17.29
N SER A 87 -5.88 -14.54 16.38
CA SER A 87 -6.98 -13.59 16.16
C SER A 87 -8.26 -14.30 15.71
N LEU A 88 -8.14 -15.28 14.81
CA LEU A 88 -9.27 -16.11 14.38
C LEU A 88 -9.82 -16.92 15.54
N PHE A 89 -8.96 -17.54 16.35
CA PHE A 89 -9.36 -18.30 17.53
C PHE A 89 -10.15 -17.42 18.51
N ASN A 90 -9.65 -16.22 18.80
CA ASN A 90 -10.34 -15.22 19.64
C ASN A 90 -11.68 -14.79 19.04
N THR A 91 -11.74 -14.62 17.71
CA THR A 91 -12.97 -14.33 16.98
C THR A 91 -14.00 -15.46 17.11
N LEU A 92 -13.61 -16.72 16.91
CA LEU A 92 -14.51 -17.87 17.06
C LEU A 92 -15.01 -18.02 18.50
N GLN A 93 -14.15 -17.79 19.50
CA GLN A 93 -14.54 -17.75 20.91
C GLN A 93 -15.54 -16.62 21.20
N ALA A 94 -15.33 -15.44 20.63
CA ALA A 94 -16.25 -14.31 20.77
C ALA A 94 -17.62 -14.61 20.13
N LEU A 95 -17.64 -15.14 18.90
CA LEU A 95 -18.87 -15.57 18.23
C LEU A 95 -19.64 -16.60 19.05
N LYS A 96 -18.94 -17.59 19.63
CA LYS A 96 -19.57 -18.60 20.50
C LYS A 96 -20.20 -17.97 21.74
N ARG A 97 -19.48 -17.06 22.40
CA ARG A 97 -19.97 -16.34 23.60
C ARG A 97 -21.18 -15.45 23.27
N ASP A 98 -21.20 -14.87 22.07
CA ASP A 98 -22.27 -14.00 21.59
C ASP A 98 -23.50 -14.78 21.06
N GLY A 99 -23.44 -16.11 21.01
CA GLY A 99 -24.57 -16.99 20.71
C GLY A 99 -24.62 -17.55 19.29
N TYR A 100 -23.55 -17.40 18.50
CA TYR A 100 -23.44 -18.05 17.19
C TYR A 100 -23.25 -19.56 17.36
N ALA A 101 -23.84 -20.34 16.45
CA ALA A 101 -23.59 -21.78 16.40
C ALA A 101 -22.22 -22.07 15.78
N VAL A 102 -21.16 -22.03 16.59
CA VAL A 102 -19.78 -22.24 16.15
C VAL A 102 -19.08 -23.30 17.01
N GLU A 103 -18.35 -24.19 16.33
CA GLU A 103 -17.48 -25.17 16.98
C GLU A 103 -16.07 -24.57 17.13
N VAL A 104 -15.69 -24.23 18.36
CA VAL A 104 -14.34 -23.71 18.64
C VAL A 104 -13.41 -24.88 18.95
N PRO A 105 -12.30 -25.06 18.20
CA PRO A 105 -11.28 -26.06 18.52
C PRO A 105 -10.68 -25.87 19.92
N ALA A 106 -9.97 -26.88 20.43
CA ALA A 106 -9.42 -26.82 21.79
C ALA A 106 -8.26 -25.81 21.92
N THR A 107 -7.48 -25.60 20.87
CA THR A 107 -6.30 -24.73 20.84
C THR A 107 -6.16 -24.04 19.48
N VAL A 108 -5.33 -22.98 19.43
CA VAL A 108 -4.94 -22.31 18.19
C VAL A 108 -4.29 -23.29 17.21
N ASP A 109 -3.43 -24.19 17.70
CA ASP A 109 -2.80 -25.23 16.88
C ASP A 109 -3.81 -26.19 16.28
N ALA A 110 -4.79 -26.64 17.06
CA ALA A 110 -5.84 -27.52 16.56
C ALA A 110 -6.71 -26.83 15.50
N LEU A 111 -6.97 -25.54 15.65
CA LEU A 111 -7.65 -24.72 14.65
C LEU A 111 -6.82 -24.64 13.35
N ARG A 112 -5.56 -24.26 13.48
CA ARG A 112 -4.61 -24.14 12.35
C ARG A 112 -4.46 -25.46 11.60
N ASP A 113 -4.27 -26.57 12.31
CA ASP A 113 -4.04 -27.88 11.72
C ASP A 113 -5.27 -28.40 10.97
N ARG A 114 -6.49 -28.13 11.46
CA ARG A 114 -7.72 -28.47 10.75
C ARG A 114 -7.88 -27.71 9.43
N ILE A 115 -7.47 -26.43 9.39
CA ILE A 115 -7.57 -25.59 8.20
C ILE A 115 -6.46 -25.93 7.20
N LEU A 116 -5.21 -26.06 7.65
CA LEU A 116 -4.05 -26.16 6.76
C LEU A 116 -3.63 -27.60 6.44
N LYS A 117 -3.76 -28.54 7.38
CA LYS A 117 -3.24 -29.91 7.19
C LYS A 117 -4.34 -30.84 6.72
N GLY A 118 -5.40 -31.02 7.53
CA GLY A 118 -6.58 -31.84 7.22
C GLY A 118 -6.34 -32.99 6.25
N ASN A 119 -6.92 -32.89 5.04
CA ASN A 119 -6.69 -33.81 3.93
C ASN A 119 -5.78 -33.26 2.81
N ALA A 120 -5.02 -32.21 3.08
CA ALA A 120 -4.21 -31.46 2.10
C ALA A 120 -3.21 -32.36 1.35
N GLU A 121 -2.45 -33.19 2.08
CA GLU A 121 -1.48 -34.13 1.49
C GLU A 121 -2.12 -35.11 0.51
N ARG A 122 -3.37 -35.53 0.76
CA ARG A 122 -4.10 -36.46 -0.12
C ARG A 122 -4.40 -35.82 -1.48
N PHE A 123 -4.64 -34.52 -1.51
CA PHE A 123 -5.02 -33.79 -2.71
C PHE A 123 -3.86 -32.97 -3.30
N GLY A 124 -2.70 -32.93 -2.64
CA GLY A 124 -1.55 -32.14 -3.06
C GLY A 124 -1.84 -30.64 -3.04
N THR A 125 -2.63 -30.18 -2.06
CA THR A 125 -3.03 -28.77 -1.90
C THR A 125 -2.33 -28.13 -0.70
N ASP A 126 -2.32 -26.80 -0.65
CA ASP A 126 -1.69 -26.04 0.44
C ASP A 126 -2.53 -26.02 1.73
N ALA A 127 -3.79 -26.46 1.67
CA ALA A 127 -4.73 -26.46 2.77
C ALA A 127 -5.76 -27.59 2.64
N ASN A 128 -6.55 -27.80 3.69
CA ASN A 128 -7.64 -28.79 3.72
C ASN A 128 -8.66 -28.51 2.62
N VAL A 129 -9.01 -29.53 1.84
CA VAL A 129 -10.08 -29.48 0.83
C VAL A 129 -11.41 -29.71 1.53
N HIS A 130 -12.15 -28.62 1.74
CA HIS A 130 -13.48 -28.64 2.36
C HIS A 130 -14.55 -29.18 1.40
N CYS A 131 -14.54 -28.70 0.16
CA CYS A 131 -15.52 -29.06 -0.85
C CYS A 131 -14.84 -29.31 -2.20
N ARG A 132 -15.37 -30.26 -2.97
CA ARG A 132 -14.97 -30.55 -4.34
C ARG A 132 -16.17 -30.31 -5.24
N ILE A 133 -16.14 -29.21 -5.99
CA ILE A 133 -17.21 -28.80 -6.91
C ILE A 133 -17.00 -29.53 -8.24
N PRO A 134 -17.93 -30.39 -8.70
CA PRO A 134 -17.81 -31.03 -9.99
C PRO A 134 -17.70 -30.03 -11.13
N ALA A 135 -16.83 -30.29 -12.11
CA ALA A 135 -16.64 -29.41 -13.27
C ALA A 135 -17.96 -29.15 -14.02
N ASP A 136 -18.78 -30.19 -14.23
CA ASP A 136 -20.10 -30.07 -14.87
C ASP A 136 -21.04 -29.13 -14.10
N ASP A 137 -20.98 -29.13 -12.77
CA ASP A 137 -21.78 -28.22 -11.95
C ASP A 137 -21.30 -26.77 -12.12
N HIS A 138 -19.98 -26.56 -12.15
CA HIS A 138 -19.41 -25.24 -12.40
C HIS A 138 -19.77 -24.72 -13.79
N VAL A 139 -19.60 -25.54 -14.83
CA VAL A 139 -19.95 -25.18 -16.22
C VAL A 139 -21.41 -24.76 -16.35
N ARG A 140 -22.32 -25.46 -15.66
CA ARG A 140 -23.75 -25.16 -15.70
C ARG A 140 -24.14 -23.89 -14.93
N ARG A 141 -23.43 -23.60 -13.84
CA ARG A 141 -23.82 -22.54 -12.88
C ARG A 141 -23.03 -21.25 -13.04
N GLU A 142 -21.92 -21.24 -13.77
CA GLU A 142 -21.06 -20.06 -13.94
C GLU A 142 -21.55 -19.18 -15.11
N PRO A 143 -22.17 -18.01 -14.83
CA PRO A 143 -22.72 -17.17 -15.90
C PRO A 143 -21.64 -16.55 -16.79
N HIS A 144 -20.42 -16.39 -16.27
CA HIS A 144 -19.30 -15.76 -16.97
C HIS A 144 -18.26 -16.77 -17.47
N LEU A 145 -18.66 -18.04 -17.65
CA LEU A 145 -17.76 -19.14 -17.97
C LEU A 145 -16.91 -18.85 -19.20
N ALA A 146 -17.52 -18.31 -20.26
CA ALA A 146 -16.81 -18.00 -21.51
C ALA A 146 -15.67 -16.98 -21.32
N GLU A 147 -15.82 -16.01 -20.41
CA GLU A 147 -14.75 -15.04 -20.11
C GLU A 147 -13.60 -15.73 -19.35
N ILE A 148 -13.92 -16.64 -18.43
CA ILE A 148 -12.94 -17.42 -17.65
C ILE A 148 -12.20 -18.41 -18.57
N GLU A 149 -12.93 -19.18 -19.38
CA GLU A 149 -12.35 -20.20 -20.26
C GLU A 149 -11.46 -19.61 -21.36
N ALA A 150 -11.78 -18.41 -21.83
CA ALA A 150 -10.95 -17.68 -22.79
C ALA A 150 -9.54 -17.44 -22.26
N GLN A 151 -9.37 -17.33 -20.94
CA GLN A 151 -8.07 -17.10 -20.32
C GLN A 151 -7.46 -18.38 -19.72
N TRP A 152 -8.27 -19.18 -19.02
CA TRP A 152 -7.81 -20.28 -18.19
C TRP A 152 -8.02 -21.67 -18.81
N GLY A 153 -8.56 -21.71 -20.03
CA GLY A 153 -8.96 -22.96 -20.69
C GLY A 153 -10.24 -23.55 -20.07
N PRO A 154 -10.67 -24.74 -20.50
CA PRO A 154 -11.92 -25.34 -20.04
C PRO A 154 -11.90 -25.66 -18.53
N ALA A 155 -13.07 -25.60 -17.89
CA ALA A 155 -13.25 -26.06 -16.52
C ALA A 155 -12.83 -27.54 -16.37
N PRO A 156 -12.24 -27.96 -15.24
CA PRO A 156 -12.08 -27.23 -13.97
C PRO A 156 -10.85 -26.29 -13.91
N GLY A 157 -10.12 -26.13 -15.01
CA GLY A 157 -8.84 -25.42 -15.03
C GLY A 157 -7.70 -26.24 -14.41
N ARG A 158 -6.59 -25.57 -14.10
CA ARG A 158 -5.39 -26.19 -13.48
C ARG A 158 -5.15 -25.79 -12.04
N GLN A 159 -5.77 -24.70 -11.59
CA GLN A 159 -5.54 -24.14 -10.26
C GLN A 159 -6.55 -24.72 -9.29
N GLN A 160 -6.06 -25.18 -8.12
CA GLN A 160 -6.86 -25.76 -7.05
C GLN A 160 -7.94 -26.72 -7.60
N SER A 161 -7.53 -27.64 -8.46
CA SER A 161 -8.43 -28.55 -9.16
C SER A 161 -7.77 -29.90 -9.41
N ASP A 162 -8.62 -30.91 -9.58
CA ASP A 162 -8.25 -32.24 -10.08
C ASP A 162 -8.95 -32.51 -11.42
N SER A 163 -8.78 -33.72 -11.97
CA SER A 163 -9.31 -34.11 -13.29
C SER A 163 -10.82 -33.89 -13.50
N GLY A 164 -11.62 -33.69 -12.45
CA GLY A 164 -13.05 -33.43 -12.60
C GLY A 164 -13.66 -32.47 -11.58
N HIS A 165 -12.86 -31.88 -10.68
CA HIS A 165 -13.38 -31.04 -9.61
C HIS A 165 -12.51 -29.81 -9.39
N ILE A 166 -13.18 -28.73 -8.98
CA ILE A 166 -12.56 -27.54 -8.40
C ILE A 166 -12.61 -27.68 -6.87
N HIS A 167 -11.50 -27.41 -6.19
CA HIS A 167 -11.37 -27.50 -4.75
C HIS A 167 -11.68 -26.16 -4.09
N VAL A 168 -12.50 -26.20 -3.04
CA VAL A 168 -12.69 -25.09 -2.09
C VAL A 168 -11.87 -25.44 -0.86
N LEU A 169 -10.81 -24.68 -0.62
CA LEU A 169 -9.90 -24.89 0.51
C LEU A 169 -10.44 -24.19 1.77
N GLY A 170 -10.35 -24.86 2.91
CA GLY A 170 -10.83 -24.34 4.19
C GLY A 170 -11.38 -25.42 5.13
N GLU A 171 -12.11 -25.00 6.16
CA GLU A 171 -12.78 -25.88 7.11
C GLU A 171 -14.07 -25.23 7.64
N ARG A 172 -15.05 -26.06 8.01
CA ARG A 172 -16.32 -25.60 8.59
C ARG A 172 -16.42 -25.93 10.08
N PHE A 173 -16.79 -24.91 10.85
CA PHE A 173 -16.95 -24.91 12.31
C PHE A 173 -18.40 -24.55 12.67
N GLY A 174 -19.33 -25.48 12.50
CA GLY A 174 -20.77 -25.21 12.68
C GLY A 174 -21.31 -24.29 11.58
N ASN A 175 -21.78 -23.10 11.94
CA ASN A 175 -22.25 -22.06 11.03
C ASN A 175 -21.15 -21.07 10.63
N VAL A 176 -19.89 -21.32 11.00
CA VAL A 176 -18.76 -20.53 10.50
C VAL A 176 -17.97 -21.38 9.50
N PHE A 177 -17.76 -20.87 8.29
CA PHE A 177 -16.81 -21.46 7.33
C PHE A 177 -15.56 -20.59 7.29
N VAL A 178 -14.38 -21.20 7.42
CA VAL A 178 -13.10 -20.53 7.27
C VAL A 178 -12.44 -21.02 5.99
N GLY A 179 -12.46 -20.20 4.95
CA GLY A 179 -11.91 -20.51 3.63
C GLY A 179 -10.57 -19.84 3.37
N ILE A 180 -9.72 -20.49 2.57
CA ILE A 180 -8.51 -19.86 2.02
C ILE A 180 -8.86 -19.29 0.65
N GLN A 181 -8.67 -17.97 0.48
CA GLN A 181 -8.91 -17.32 -0.80
C GLN A 181 -7.99 -17.92 -1.87
N PRO A 182 -8.52 -18.34 -3.04
CA PRO A 182 -7.68 -18.76 -4.14
C PRO A 182 -6.75 -17.62 -4.60
N ALA A 183 -5.56 -17.96 -5.08
CA ALA A 183 -4.64 -16.97 -5.64
C ALA A 183 -5.28 -16.26 -6.85
N PHE A 184 -4.74 -15.09 -7.22
CA PHE A 184 -5.11 -14.40 -8.48
C PHE A 184 -4.95 -15.30 -9.70
N GLY A 185 -4.04 -16.26 -9.60
CA GLY A 185 -3.83 -17.27 -10.62
C GLY A 185 -2.94 -16.82 -11.75
N TYR A 186 -1.92 -16.00 -11.52
CA TYR A 186 -0.95 -15.65 -12.55
C TYR A 186 -0.23 -16.91 -13.07
N GLU A 187 -0.71 -17.51 -14.17
CA GLU A 187 -0.03 -18.65 -14.80
C GLU A 187 1.05 -18.17 -15.75
N GLY A 188 2.19 -18.86 -15.69
CA GLY A 188 3.07 -18.93 -16.83
C GLY A 188 3.97 -17.71 -17.00
N ASP A 189 4.17 -17.31 -18.25
CA ASP A 189 5.12 -16.30 -18.69
C ASP A 189 4.68 -14.90 -18.20
N PRO A 190 5.44 -14.23 -17.31
CA PRO A 190 5.14 -12.88 -16.84
C PRO A 190 4.96 -11.88 -17.99
N MET A 191 5.59 -12.14 -19.15
CA MET A 191 5.45 -11.32 -20.35
C MET A 191 4.03 -11.32 -20.90
N ARG A 192 3.25 -12.39 -20.72
CA ARG A 192 1.85 -12.50 -21.17
C ARG A 192 0.95 -11.50 -20.42
N LEU A 193 1.20 -11.28 -19.12
CA LEU A 193 0.51 -10.29 -18.29
C LEU A 193 0.78 -8.84 -18.73
N LEU A 194 1.83 -8.59 -19.53
CA LEU A 194 2.14 -7.27 -20.08
C LEU A 194 1.29 -6.90 -21.29
N PHE A 195 0.65 -7.87 -21.95
CA PHE A 195 -0.12 -7.65 -23.19
C PHE A 195 -1.63 -7.87 -23.03
N GLU A 196 -2.07 -8.51 -21.94
CA GLU A 196 -3.48 -8.85 -21.72
C GLU A 196 -4.27 -7.68 -21.14
N ARG A 197 -5.19 -7.12 -21.94
CA ARG A 197 -6.10 -6.03 -21.55
C ARG A 197 -7.32 -6.48 -20.73
N ASN A 198 -7.64 -7.77 -20.76
CA ASN A 198 -8.85 -8.34 -20.16
C ASN A 198 -8.50 -9.57 -19.31
N PHE A 199 -7.93 -9.33 -18.13
CA PHE A 199 -7.76 -10.37 -17.11
C PHE A 199 -9.13 -10.76 -16.53
N SER A 200 -9.28 -12.00 -16.09
CA SER A 200 -10.45 -12.63 -15.47
C SER A 200 -9.97 -13.51 -14.30
N PRO A 201 -10.80 -13.70 -13.25
CA PRO A 201 -10.48 -14.63 -12.17
C PRO A 201 -10.46 -16.06 -12.70
N THR A 202 -9.78 -16.94 -11.97
CA THR A 202 -9.69 -18.36 -12.33
C THR A 202 -10.97 -19.11 -11.98
N HIS A 203 -11.13 -20.32 -12.51
CA HIS A 203 -12.24 -21.20 -12.15
C HIS A 203 -12.36 -21.39 -10.63
N ALA A 204 -11.23 -21.63 -9.95
CA ALA A 204 -11.18 -21.77 -8.49
C ALA A 204 -11.67 -20.50 -7.77
N PHE A 205 -11.21 -19.32 -8.19
CA PHE A 205 -11.60 -18.06 -7.58
C PHE A 205 -13.10 -17.76 -7.75
N SER A 206 -13.64 -17.95 -8.96
CA SER A 206 -15.08 -17.75 -9.19
C SER A 206 -15.94 -18.77 -8.43
N ALA A 207 -15.54 -20.04 -8.47
CA ALA A 207 -16.24 -21.12 -7.77
C ALA A 207 -16.21 -20.94 -6.24
N PHE A 208 -15.10 -20.45 -5.67
CA PHE A 208 -14.98 -20.15 -4.25
C PHE A 208 -16.01 -19.12 -3.79
N TYR A 209 -16.09 -17.95 -4.44
CA TYR A 209 -17.05 -16.93 -4.05
C TYR A 209 -18.50 -17.33 -4.34
N ARG A 210 -18.74 -18.11 -5.41
CA ARG A 210 -20.06 -18.71 -5.66
C ARG A 210 -20.46 -19.68 -4.55
N TYR A 211 -19.53 -20.53 -4.09
CA TYR A 211 -19.75 -21.43 -2.96
C TYR A 211 -20.14 -20.66 -1.69
N LEU A 212 -19.46 -19.56 -1.38
CA LEU A 212 -19.81 -18.72 -0.23
C LEU A 212 -21.24 -18.18 -0.31
N ARG A 213 -21.64 -17.69 -1.49
CA ARG A 213 -22.96 -17.06 -1.72
C ARG A 213 -24.11 -18.06 -1.74
N GLU A 214 -23.92 -19.20 -2.41
CA GLU A 214 -25.03 -20.07 -2.82
C GLU A 214 -25.05 -21.39 -2.07
N ASP A 215 -23.91 -22.06 -1.97
CA ASP A 215 -23.83 -23.42 -1.43
C ASP A 215 -23.67 -23.41 0.10
N PHE A 216 -22.73 -22.61 0.62
CA PHE A 216 -22.67 -22.29 2.05
C PHE A 216 -23.79 -21.33 2.45
N GLY A 217 -24.20 -20.45 1.55
CA GLY A 217 -25.30 -19.51 1.78
C GLY A 217 -25.00 -18.56 2.94
N ALA A 218 -23.84 -17.90 2.91
CA ALA A 218 -23.40 -16.95 3.92
C ALA A 218 -24.40 -15.80 4.08
N HIS A 219 -24.58 -15.33 5.32
CA HIS A 219 -25.26 -14.06 5.60
C HIS A 219 -24.29 -12.87 5.55
N ALA A 220 -23.00 -13.11 5.83
CA ALA A 220 -21.94 -12.13 5.75
C ALA A 220 -20.60 -12.81 5.44
N VAL A 221 -19.70 -12.07 4.80
CA VAL A 221 -18.31 -12.44 4.60
C VAL A 221 -17.43 -11.58 5.49
N LEU A 222 -16.50 -12.19 6.20
CA LEU A 222 -15.45 -11.53 6.97
C LEU A 222 -14.10 -11.85 6.33
N HIS A 223 -13.53 -10.91 5.61
CA HIS A 223 -12.15 -11.00 5.16
C HIS A 223 -11.20 -10.65 6.31
N PHE A 224 -10.16 -11.46 6.49
CA PHE A 224 -9.33 -11.43 7.69
C PHE A 224 -7.93 -10.92 7.37
N GLY A 225 -7.67 -9.63 7.66
CA GLY A 225 -6.41 -8.97 7.37
C GLY A 225 -6.46 -8.11 6.11
N THR A 226 -5.28 -7.65 5.68
CA THR A 226 -5.09 -6.77 4.52
C THR A 226 -4.74 -7.56 3.26
N HIS A 227 -4.77 -6.88 2.09
CA HIS A 227 -4.35 -7.43 0.79
C HIS A 227 -5.24 -8.56 0.21
N GLY A 228 -6.57 -8.41 0.31
CA GLY A 228 -7.47 -9.33 -0.36
C GLY A 228 -7.34 -9.25 -1.88
N ALA A 229 -7.45 -10.39 -2.58
CA ALA A 229 -7.35 -10.39 -4.03
C ALA A 229 -8.61 -9.83 -4.72
N LEU A 230 -9.77 -9.96 -4.06
CA LEU A 230 -11.09 -9.64 -4.59
C LEU A 230 -11.20 -8.19 -5.08
N GLU A 231 -10.73 -7.23 -4.28
CA GLU A 231 -10.85 -5.81 -4.57
C GLU A 231 -10.01 -5.37 -5.78
N PHE A 232 -8.90 -6.06 -6.07
CA PHE A 232 -8.04 -5.75 -7.21
C PHE A 232 -8.40 -6.54 -8.48
N MET A 233 -9.44 -7.39 -8.42
CA MET A 233 -9.93 -8.09 -9.61
C MET A 233 -10.38 -7.08 -10.70
N PRO A 234 -10.29 -7.44 -11.99
CA PRO A 234 -10.46 -6.48 -13.08
C PRO A 234 -11.83 -5.80 -13.10
N GLY A 235 -11.81 -4.50 -13.36
CA GLY A 235 -12.99 -3.65 -13.29
C GLY A 235 -12.65 -2.18 -13.11
N LYS A 236 -13.70 -1.35 -13.09
CA LYS A 236 -13.59 0.10 -12.93
C LYS A 236 -12.96 0.47 -11.58
N GLN A 237 -12.31 1.61 -11.49
CA GLN A 237 -11.72 2.16 -10.25
C GLN A 237 -12.73 2.38 -9.10
N SER A 238 -13.97 2.79 -9.42
CA SER A 238 -15.06 3.02 -8.46
C SER A 238 -16.41 2.98 -9.19
N GLY A 239 -17.51 2.86 -8.43
CA GLY A 239 -18.86 2.78 -9.01
C GLY A 239 -19.02 1.53 -9.89
N MET A 240 -18.82 0.35 -9.29
CA MET A 240 -18.78 -0.92 -10.02
C MET A 240 -20.05 -1.15 -10.85
N SER A 241 -19.85 -1.74 -12.02
CA SER A 241 -20.93 -2.22 -12.89
C SER A 241 -21.01 -3.74 -12.90
N GLN A 242 -22.08 -4.30 -13.46
CA GLN A 242 -22.24 -5.74 -13.67
C GLN A 242 -21.13 -6.40 -14.52
N ALA A 243 -20.30 -5.60 -15.19
CA ALA A 243 -19.13 -6.07 -15.93
C ALA A 243 -17.84 -6.16 -15.06
N CYS A 244 -17.88 -5.70 -13.80
CA CYS A 244 -16.70 -5.67 -12.93
C CYS A 244 -16.65 -6.93 -12.08
N TRP A 245 -15.51 -7.64 -12.10
CA TRP A 245 -15.33 -8.88 -11.36
C TRP A 245 -15.51 -8.75 -9.85
N PRO A 246 -14.98 -7.72 -9.16
CA PRO A 246 -15.24 -7.55 -7.72
C PRO A 246 -16.74 -7.58 -7.38
N ASP A 247 -17.57 -6.93 -8.19
CA ASP A 247 -19.03 -6.86 -8.02
C ASP A 247 -19.72 -8.19 -8.34
N ARG A 248 -19.31 -8.87 -9.41
CA ARG A 248 -19.82 -10.19 -9.80
C ARG A 248 -19.52 -11.25 -8.73
N LEU A 249 -18.31 -11.22 -8.17
CA LEU A 249 -17.79 -12.22 -7.25
C LEU A 249 -18.37 -12.06 -5.84
N ILE A 250 -18.36 -10.85 -5.26
CA ILE A 250 -18.98 -10.68 -3.94
C ILE A 250 -20.50 -10.67 -4.01
N GLY A 251 -21.06 -10.20 -5.13
CA GLY A 251 -22.48 -10.10 -5.37
C GLY A 251 -23.17 -9.18 -4.36
N ASP A 252 -24.15 -9.75 -3.65
CA ASP A 252 -25.02 -9.08 -2.69
C ASP A 252 -24.61 -9.29 -1.23
N LEU A 253 -23.53 -10.03 -0.96
CA LEU A 253 -23.12 -10.34 0.42
C LEU A 253 -22.65 -9.09 1.16
N PRO A 254 -23.11 -8.87 2.41
CA PRO A 254 -22.47 -7.96 3.35
C PRO A 254 -21.00 -8.34 3.51
N ASN A 255 -20.11 -7.44 3.12
CA ASN A 255 -18.67 -7.65 3.09
C ASN A 255 -18.02 -6.86 4.23
N LEU A 256 -17.46 -7.58 5.21
CA LEU A 256 -16.76 -7.04 6.35
C LEU A 256 -15.28 -7.37 6.23
N TYR A 257 -14.40 -6.47 6.67
CA TYR A 257 -12.97 -6.70 6.73
C TYR A 257 -12.47 -6.35 8.13
N LEU A 258 -11.56 -7.17 8.67
CA LEU A 258 -10.60 -6.69 9.68
C LEU A 258 -9.43 -6.09 8.92
N TYR A 259 -9.16 -4.81 9.13
CA TYR A 259 -8.16 -4.07 8.34
C TYR A 259 -7.19 -3.31 9.25
N ALA A 260 -5.90 -3.31 8.93
CA ALA A 260 -4.89 -2.60 9.70
C ALA A 260 -5.19 -1.10 9.71
N ALA A 261 -5.17 -0.49 10.90
CA ALA A 261 -5.49 0.92 11.10
C ALA A 261 -4.59 1.84 10.26
N ASN A 262 -3.35 1.43 10.04
CA ASN A 262 -2.37 2.18 9.30
C ASN A 262 -2.39 1.94 7.78
N ASN A 263 -3.32 1.16 7.22
CA ASN A 263 -3.39 0.95 5.76
C ASN A 263 -4.71 1.51 5.17
N PRO A 264 -4.96 2.84 5.27
CA PRO A 264 -6.21 3.43 4.80
C PRO A 264 -6.36 3.39 3.27
N SER A 265 -5.25 3.39 2.52
CA SER A 265 -5.29 3.54 1.06
C SER A 265 -5.86 2.29 0.39
N GLU A 266 -5.31 1.12 0.70
CA GLU A 266 -5.81 -0.16 0.19
C GLU A 266 -7.18 -0.50 0.76
N GLY A 267 -7.40 -0.21 2.06
CA GLY A 267 -8.73 -0.35 2.66
C GLY A 267 -9.79 0.42 1.86
N THR A 268 -9.47 1.64 1.43
CA THR A 268 -10.38 2.44 0.60
C THR A 268 -10.68 1.80 -0.76
N ILE A 269 -9.73 1.04 -1.34
CA ILE A 269 -9.99 0.23 -2.54
C ILE A 269 -11.02 -0.87 -2.23
N ALA A 270 -10.85 -1.62 -1.13
CA ALA A 270 -11.83 -2.62 -0.71
C ALA A 270 -13.23 -2.02 -0.48
N LYS A 271 -13.32 -0.82 0.10
CA LYS A 271 -14.59 -0.06 0.22
C LYS A 271 -15.23 0.25 -1.13
N ARG A 272 -14.44 0.78 -2.07
CA ARG A 272 -14.95 1.32 -3.35
C ARG A 272 -15.21 0.26 -4.41
N ARG A 273 -14.46 -0.86 -4.38
CA ARG A 273 -14.51 -1.93 -5.38
C ARG A 273 -15.26 -3.17 -4.91
N ALA A 274 -15.20 -3.50 -3.62
CA ALA A 274 -15.85 -4.68 -3.05
C ALA A 274 -16.95 -4.36 -2.02
N GLY A 275 -17.27 -3.08 -1.80
CA GLY A 275 -18.33 -2.64 -0.90
C GLY A 275 -18.07 -2.96 0.58
N ALA A 276 -16.79 -3.07 0.97
CA ALA A 276 -16.41 -3.50 2.31
C ALA A 276 -16.75 -2.49 3.41
N THR A 277 -17.03 -2.99 4.61
CA THR A 277 -16.98 -2.25 5.88
C THR A 277 -15.70 -2.63 6.61
N LEU A 278 -14.80 -1.66 6.86
CA LEU A 278 -13.45 -1.91 7.34
C LEU A 278 -13.34 -1.71 8.84
N ILE A 279 -13.32 -2.77 9.61
CA ILE A 279 -13.18 -2.72 11.07
C ILE A 279 -11.69 -2.65 11.39
N SER A 280 -11.25 -1.52 11.92
CA SER A 280 -9.84 -1.28 12.22
C SER A 280 -9.31 -2.24 13.29
N TYR A 281 -8.09 -2.73 13.10
CA TYR A 281 -7.28 -3.33 14.15
C TYR A 281 -5.92 -2.63 14.24
N LEU A 282 -5.26 -2.71 15.40
CA LEU A 282 -3.99 -2.02 15.63
C LEU A 282 -2.80 -2.70 14.93
N THR A 283 -1.76 -1.96 14.56
CA THR A 283 -0.47 -2.57 14.25
C THR A 283 0.20 -3.10 15.53
N PRO A 284 1.18 -4.01 15.41
CA PRO A 284 1.97 -4.47 16.55
C PRO A 284 2.60 -3.29 17.29
N PRO A 285 2.84 -3.43 18.60
CA PRO A 285 3.52 -2.39 19.35
C PRO A 285 4.92 -2.14 18.76
N LEU A 286 5.35 -0.89 18.84
CA LEU A 286 6.69 -0.49 18.44
C LEU A 286 7.64 -0.57 19.64
N ALA A 287 8.84 -1.07 19.40
CA ALA A 287 9.92 -1.10 20.37
C ALA A 287 11.21 -0.59 19.72
N GLN A 288 12.18 -0.20 20.53
CA GLN A 288 13.53 0.07 20.04
C GLN A 288 14.20 -1.25 19.61
N ALA A 289 14.91 -1.23 18.48
CA ALA A 289 15.61 -2.40 17.96
C ALA A 289 16.67 -2.92 18.92
N GLY A 290 17.29 -2.02 19.70
CA GLY A 290 18.37 -2.34 20.60
C GLY A 290 19.63 -2.79 19.84
N LEU A 291 20.61 -3.30 20.57
CA LEU A 291 21.85 -3.84 20.01
C LEU A 291 22.02 -5.30 20.39
N TYR A 292 22.69 -6.07 19.54
CA TYR A 292 22.97 -7.49 19.79
C TYR A 292 24.36 -7.88 19.28
N ARG A 293 24.95 -8.91 19.91
CA ARG A 293 26.25 -9.50 19.52
C ARG A 293 27.33 -8.42 19.35
N GLY A 294 28.03 -8.41 18.22
CA GLY A 294 29.15 -7.52 17.96
C GLY A 294 28.82 -6.03 18.07
N LEU A 295 27.55 -5.62 17.90
CA LEU A 295 27.14 -4.23 18.09
C LEU A 295 27.22 -3.80 19.57
N VAL A 296 26.96 -4.71 20.51
CA VAL A 296 27.11 -4.45 21.96
C VAL A 296 28.58 -4.33 22.33
N ASP A 297 29.43 -5.18 21.77
CA ASP A 297 30.87 -5.17 22.00
C ASP A 297 31.51 -3.88 21.43
N LEU A 298 31.05 -3.46 20.25
CA LEU A 298 31.46 -2.23 19.60
C LEU A 298 31.06 -1.00 20.42
N LYS A 299 29.80 -0.91 20.86
CA LYS A 299 29.33 0.18 21.73
C LYS A 299 30.18 0.28 23.00
N SER A 300 30.43 -0.86 23.65
CA SER A 300 31.24 -0.93 24.88
C SER A 300 32.67 -0.42 24.64
N SER A 301 33.25 -0.74 23.47
CA SER A 301 34.61 -0.31 23.11
C SER A 301 34.66 1.19 22.76
N ILE A 302 33.63 1.72 22.10
CA ILE A 302 33.47 3.16 21.85
C ILE A 302 33.33 3.92 23.18
N GLU A 303 32.49 3.46 24.10
CA GLU A 303 32.29 4.07 25.41
C GLU A 303 33.58 4.06 26.24
N ARG A 304 34.32 2.95 26.24
CA ARG A 304 35.64 2.87 26.89
C ARG A 304 36.61 3.88 26.28
N TRP A 305 36.70 3.96 24.95
CA TRP A 305 37.58 4.90 24.26
C TRP A 305 37.25 6.36 24.62
N ARG A 306 35.95 6.70 24.74
CA ARG A 306 35.49 8.05 25.15
C ARG A 306 35.76 8.38 26.61
N GLY A 307 35.80 7.37 27.48
CA GLY A 307 36.12 7.54 28.90
C GLY A 307 37.60 7.84 29.18
N LEU A 308 38.48 7.66 28.20
CA LEU A 308 39.91 7.93 28.32
C LEU A 308 40.24 9.41 28.07
N SER A 309 41.33 9.89 28.69
CA SER A 309 41.87 11.22 28.38
C SER A 309 42.42 11.27 26.94
N PRO A 310 42.33 12.42 26.24
CA PRO A 310 42.84 12.57 24.87
C PRO A 310 44.30 12.13 24.68
N ASP A 311 45.14 12.32 25.72
CA ASP A 311 46.58 12.02 25.69
C ASP A 311 46.92 10.56 26.11
N ALA A 312 45.92 9.71 26.36
CA ALA A 312 46.16 8.33 26.80
C ALA A 312 46.66 7.46 25.64
N SER A 313 47.82 6.82 25.79
CA SER A 313 48.37 5.90 24.78
C SER A 313 47.47 4.68 24.45
N GLU A 314 46.54 4.36 25.37
CA GLU A 314 45.55 3.30 25.16
C GLU A 314 44.49 3.67 24.11
N ARG A 315 44.27 4.97 23.82
CA ARG A 315 43.32 5.41 22.79
C ARG A 315 43.65 4.87 21.41
N ASP A 316 44.93 4.86 21.04
CA ASP A 316 45.36 4.41 19.70
C ASP A 316 45.10 2.91 19.52
N GLN A 317 45.37 2.11 20.55
CA GLN A 317 45.10 0.67 20.52
C GLN A 317 43.60 0.38 20.48
N LEU A 318 42.81 1.12 21.25
CA LEU A 318 41.36 1.00 21.22
C LEU A 318 40.77 1.47 19.89
N ALA A 319 41.31 2.49 19.23
CA ALA A 319 40.85 2.92 17.92
C ALA A 319 41.01 1.80 16.87
N VAL A 320 42.13 1.07 16.89
CA VAL A 320 42.33 -0.10 16.02
C VAL A 320 41.32 -1.21 16.32
N LEU A 321 41.05 -1.48 17.61
CA LEU A 321 40.03 -2.45 18.00
C LEU A 321 38.63 -2.03 17.54
N VAL A 322 38.26 -0.77 17.75
CA VAL A 322 36.96 -0.22 17.34
C VAL A 322 36.81 -0.27 15.82
N GLN A 323 37.86 0.02 15.05
CA GLN A 323 37.84 -0.13 13.59
C GLN A 323 37.61 -1.59 13.17
N ALA A 324 38.34 -2.53 13.78
CA ALA A 324 38.18 -3.95 13.48
C ALA A 324 36.77 -4.47 13.85
N GLN A 325 36.24 -4.06 15.00
CA GLN A 325 34.88 -4.40 15.43
C GLN A 325 33.83 -3.78 14.52
N ALA A 326 33.98 -2.51 14.14
CA ALA A 326 33.09 -1.82 13.20
C ALA A 326 33.09 -2.50 11.83
N ALA A 327 34.25 -2.95 11.35
CA ALA A 327 34.34 -3.71 10.11
C ALA A 327 33.70 -5.10 10.21
N ALA A 328 33.76 -5.76 11.37
CA ALA A 328 33.11 -7.05 11.58
C ALA A 328 31.57 -6.98 11.59
N VAL A 329 31.00 -5.77 11.73
CA VAL A 329 29.55 -5.51 11.67
C VAL A 329 29.18 -4.61 10.49
N ASP A 330 30.05 -4.51 9.48
CA ASP A 330 29.83 -3.76 8.23
C ASP A 330 29.56 -2.25 8.38
N LEU A 331 29.97 -1.64 9.51
CA LEU A 331 29.85 -0.19 9.76
C LEU A 331 31.11 0.61 9.38
N SER A 332 32.20 -0.07 9.00
CA SER A 332 33.46 0.54 8.58
C SER A 332 34.24 -0.42 7.68
N GLN A 333 35.22 0.09 6.96
CA GLN A 333 36.26 -0.74 6.36
C GLN A 333 37.33 -1.11 7.40
N ALA A 334 37.88 -2.32 7.29
CA ALA A 334 38.99 -2.77 8.14
C ALA A 334 40.30 -2.07 7.77
N GLU A 335 40.48 -1.74 6.48
CA GLU A 335 41.64 -1.06 5.94
C GLU A 335 41.23 0.02 4.92
N PRO A 336 42.03 1.10 4.75
CA PRO A 336 43.23 1.44 5.53
C PRO A 336 42.91 1.88 6.97
N ALA A 337 43.93 1.91 7.84
CA ALA A 337 43.78 2.45 9.19
C ALA A 337 43.29 3.90 9.17
N TRP A 338 42.41 4.27 10.10
CA TRP A 338 41.86 5.63 10.14
C TRP A 338 42.96 6.69 10.32
N THR A 339 42.90 7.72 9.50
CA THR A 339 43.76 8.91 9.63
C THR A 339 43.27 9.86 10.72
N ASP A 340 41.97 9.85 11.00
CA ASP A 340 41.31 10.61 12.06
C ASP A 340 40.37 9.67 12.82
N ALA A 341 40.90 9.07 13.89
CA ALA A 341 40.15 8.15 14.72
C ALA A 341 39.03 8.85 15.51
N ASP A 342 39.24 10.10 15.96
CA ASP A 342 38.23 10.84 16.71
C ASP A 342 36.98 11.08 15.87
N ALA A 343 37.13 11.58 14.63
CA ALA A 343 36.01 11.78 13.72
C ALA A 343 35.30 10.46 13.35
N SER A 344 36.07 9.40 13.08
CA SER A 344 35.54 8.09 12.69
C SER A 344 34.74 7.44 13.83
N ILE A 345 35.25 7.51 15.06
CA ILE A 345 34.55 6.97 16.24
C ILE A 345 33.31 7.78 16.57
N GLN A 346 33.33 9.11 16.39
CA GLN A 346 32.13 9.94 16.56
C GLN A 346 31.03 9.59 15.54
N ALA A 347 31.41 9.35 14.28
CA ALA A 347 30.47 8.89 13.25
C ALA A 347 29.87 7.52 13.61
N LEU A 348 30.72 6.56 14.03
CA LEU A 348 30.27 5.23 14.48
C LEU A 348 29.34 5.31 15.69
N GLN A 349 29.63 6.18 16.66
CA GLN A 349 28.76 6.36 17.81
C GLN A 349 27.37 6.84 17.39
N THR A 350 27.31 7.73 16.41
CA THR A 350 26.03 8.23 15.85
C THR A 350 25.27 7.09 15.17
N ALA A 351 25.95 6.31 14.33
CA ALA A 351 25.35 5.15 13.65
C ALA A 351 24.86 4.08 14.64
N ILE A 352 25.62 3.80 15.71
CA ILE A 352 25.22 2.83 16.74
C ILE A 352 23.98 3.30 17.51
N LEU A 353 23.92 4.59 17.88
CA LEU A 353 22.73 5.14 18.54
C LEU A 353 21.51 5.14 17.61
N GLU A 354 21.72 5.40 16.33
CA GLU A 354 20.66 5.31 15.31
C GLU A 354 20.12 3.88 15.21
N LEU A 355 20.99 2.87 15.10
CA LEU A 355 20.58 1.46 15.09
C LEU A 355 19.86 1.07 16.39
N GLU A 356 20.41 1.44 17.54
CA GLU A 356 19.85 1.08 18.86
C GLU A 356 18.44 1.66 19.06
N TYR A 357 18.24 2.93 18.69
CA TYR A 357 16.99 3.65 18.92
C TYR A 357 16.02 3.59 17.73
N THR A 358 16.36 2.89 16.64
CA THR A 358 15.45 2.63 15.53
C THR A 358 14.22 1.92 16.06
N LEU A 359 13.04 2.41 15.71
CA LEU A 359 11.79 1.77 16.10
C LEU A 359 11.49 0.63 15.12
N ILE A 360 11.07 -0.51 15.65
CA ILE A 360 10.63 -1.68 14.88
C ILE A 360 9.33 -2.24 15.45
N PRO A 361 8.48 -2.87 14.63
CA PRO A 361 7.38 -3.67 15.12
C PRO A 361 7.89 -4.83 15.99
N HIS A 362 7.31 -4.98 17.17
CA HIS A 362 7.63 -6.07 18.09
C HIS A 362 6.51 -7.12 18.08
N GLY A 363 6.74 -8.22 17.36
CA GLY A 363 5.80 -9.34 17.25
C GLY A 363 4.66 -9.08 16.27
N LEU A 364 3.51 -9.68 16.54
CA LEU A 364 2.28 -9.56 15.73
C LEU A 364 1.15 -9.01 16.59
N HIS A 365 0.23 -8.28 15.98
CA HIS A 365 -1.02 -7.90 16.64
C HIS A 365 -1.95 -9.10 16.73
N VAL A 366 -2.70 -9.22 17.81
CA VAL A 366 -3.71 -10.27 17.98
C VAL A 366 -5.05 -9.62 18.31
N VAL A 367 -6.02 -9.75 17.39
CA VAL A 367 -7.37 -9.22 17.60
C VAL A 367 -8.01 -9.91 18.80
N GLY A 368 -8.60 -9.10 19.69
CA GLY A 368 -9.16 -9.58 20.95
C GLY A 368 -8.19 -9.61 22.13
N GLU A 369 -6.95 -9.16 21.95
CA GLU A 369 -5.96 -9.01 23.02
C GLU A 369 -5.59 -7.54 23.23
N ALA A 370 -5.62 -7.09 24.48
CA ALA A 370 -5.16 -5.75 24.83
C ALA A 370 -3.62 -5.70 24.84
N MET A 371 -3.06 -4.53 24.52
CA MET A 371 -1.61 -4.34 24.51
C MET A 371 -1.04 -4.51 25.93
N THR A 372 0.08 -5.23 26.07
CA THR A 372 0.71 -5.48 27.37
C THR A 372 1.20 -4.18 28.01
N ALA A 373 1.28 -4.14 29.34
CA ALA A 373 1.70 -2.93 30.05
C ALA A 373 3.12 -2.45 29.68
N GLU A 374 4.00 -3.34 29.24
CA GLU A 374 5.34 -2.98 28.76
C GLU A 374 5.29 -2.37 27.37
N ALA A 375 4.67 -3.07 26.42
CA ALA A 375 4.48 -2.59 25.05
C ALA A 375 3.75 -1.24 25.01
N ARG A 376 2.75 -1.02 25.88
CA ARG A 376 2.06 0.28 25.98
C ARG A 376 2.99 1.41 26.40
N ARG A 377 3.89 1.17 27.36
CA ARG A 377 4.86 2.20 27.79
C ARG A 377 5.78 2.62 26.65
N ASP A 378 6.30 1.65 25.90
CA ASP A 378 7.22 1.92 24.79
C ASP A 378 6.51 2.64 23.63
N MET A 379 5.28 2.22 23.33
CA MET A 379 4.44 2.87 22.34
C MET A 379 4.13 4.32 22.74
N LEU A 380 3.70 4.56 23.99
CA LEU A 380 3.39 5.91 24.47
C LEU A 380 4.61 6.81 24.54
N ALA A 381 5.79 6.29 24.87
CA ALA A 381 7.04 7.05 24.81
C ALA A 381 7.34 7.53 23.38
N SER A 382 7.14 6.65 22.38
CA SER A 382 7.33 6.97 20.97
C SER A 382 6.31 8.02 20.46
N VAL A 383 5.05 7.92 20.91
CA VAL A 383 4.03 8.92 20.60
C VAL A 383 4.37 10.26 21.26
N ALA A 384 4.82 10.28 22.52
CA ALA A 384 5.16 11.52 23.23
C ALA A 384 6.32 12.29 22.58
N GLU A 385 7.27 11.60 21.97
CA GLU A 385 8.35 12.24 21.22
C GLU A 385 7.85 12.89 19.92
N THR A 386 6.91 12.24 19.22
CA THR A 386 6.48 12.67 17.88
C THR A 386 5.24 13.58 17.90
N ASN A 387 4.37 13.40 18.89
CA ASN A 387 3.10 14.11 19.06
C ASN A 387 2.91 14.52 20.53
N PRO A 388 3.63 15.56 20.99
CA PRO A 388 3.61 16.00 22.38
C PRO A 388 2.25 16.56 22.84
N GLU A 389 1.34 16.85 21.89
CA GLU A 389 -0.01 17.35 22.17
C GLU A 389 -1.04 16.22 22.39
N ALA A 390 -0.66 14.96 22.16
CA ALA A 390 -1.58 13.83 22.31
C ALA A 390 -1.92 13.55 23.78
N ASP A 391 -3.17 13.14 24.03
CA ASP A 391 -3.65 12.78 25.38
C ASP A 391 -3.17 11.39 25.78
N MET A 392 -1.97 11.32 26.36
CA MET A 392 -1.33 10.05 26.77
C MET A 392 -2.15 9.25 27.78
N ALA A 393 -2.87 9.93 28.69
CA ALA A 393 -3.70 9.26 29.68
C ALA A 393 -4.89 8.57 29.02
N LYS A 394 -5.53 9.24 28.05
CA LYS A 394 -6.62 8.62 27.29
C LYS A 394 -6.12 7.48 26.41
N MET A 395 -4.94 7.62 25.80
CA MET A 395 -4.34 6.56 25.00
C MET A 395 -4.01 5.31 25.83
N GLU A 396 -3.40 5.47 27.02
CA GLU A 396 -3.13 4.35 27.93
C GLU A 396 -4.42 3.59 28.30
N GLU A 397 -5.49 4.33 28.61
CA GLU A 397 -6.80 3.73 28.92
C GLU A 397 -7.32 2.90 27.75
N LEU A 398 -7.32 3.46 26.53
CA LEU A 398 -7.85 2.80 25.33
C LEU A 398 -6.98 1.62 24.87
N LEU A 399 -5.65 1.72 24.98
CA LEU A 399 -4.73 0.64 24.61
C LEU A 399 -4.76 -0.52 25.61
N SER A 400 -5.24 -0.28 26.84
CA SER A 400 -5.39 -1.31 27.88
C SER A 400 -6.62 -2.21 27.71
N GLN A 401 -7.45 -1.96 26.69
CA GLN A 401 -8.73 -2.63 26.47
C GLN A 401 -8.85 -3.14 25.02
N ASP A 402 -9.64 -4.19 24.83
CA ASP A 402 -10.06 -4.65 23.50
C ASP A 402 -11.34 -3.91 23.05
N HIS A 403 -11.26 -3.28 21.88
CA HIS A 403 -12.38 -2.63 21.21
C HIS A 403 -12.74 -3.27 19.86
N GLU A 404 -11.89 -4.18 19.37
CA GLU A 404 -11.93 -4.70 17.99
C GLU A 404 -12.98 -5.78 17.84
N ILE A 405 -13.04 -6.74 18.79
CA ILE A 405 -14.07 -7.79 18.80
C ILE A 405 -15.46 -7.18 18.95
N GLY A 406 -15.60 -6.15 19.79
CA GLY A 406 -16.86 -5.44 19.96
C GLY A 406 -17.34 -4.79 18.66
N GLY A 407 -16.44 -4.10 17.95
CA GLY A 407 -16.72 -3.53 16.62
C GLY A 407 -17.11 -4.60 15.59
N LEU A 408 -16.41 -5.74 15.60
CA LEU A 408 -16.69 -6.87 14.71
C LEU A 408 -18.09 -7.46 14.94
N LEU A 409 -18.43 -7.78 16.19
CA LEU A 409 -19.75 -8.32 16.53
C LEU A 409 -20.86 -7.32 16.19
N HIS A 410 -20.63 -6.04 16.45
CA HIS A 410 -21.59 -4.99 16.08
C HIS A 410 -21.81 -4.92 14.56
N ALA A 411 -20.77 -5.14 13.75
CA ALA A 411 -20.88 -5.17 12.29
C ALA A 411 -21.67 -6.39 11.81
N LEU A 412 -21.43 -7.55 12.41
CA LEU A 412 -22.18 -8.79 12.12
C LEU A 412 -23.64 -8.72 12.58
N ASP A 413 -23.97 -7.83 13.52
CA ASP A 413 -25.33 -7.45 13.90
C ASP A 413 -26.01 -6.48 12.91
N GLY A 414 -25.33 -6.13 11.80
CA GLY A 414 -25.80 -5.10 10.87
C GLY A 414 -25.89 -3.72 11.51
N GLY A 415 -24.98 -3.45 12.47
CA GLY A 415 -24.84 -2.17 13.17
C GLY A 415 -24.06 -1.13 12.38
N PHE A 416 -24.24 0.14 12.75
CA PHE A 416 -23.47 1.24 12.16
C PHE A 416 -22.13 1.38 12.87
N ILE A 417 -21.05 1.07 12.15
CA ILE A 417 -19.69 1.21 12.69
C ILE A 417 -19.22 2.66 12.54
N ARG A 418 -18.84 3.28 13.66
CA ARG A 418 -18.38 4.67 13.68
C ARG A 418 -17.14 4.85 12.80
N PRO A 419 -17.09 5.88 11.94
CA PRO A 419 -15.94 6.15 11.09
C PRO A 419 -14.70 6.61 11.87
N VAL A 420 -13.52 6.39 11.29
CA VAL A 420 -12.25 6.96 11.74
C VAL A 420 -11.26 7.09 10.58
N ALA A 421 -10.43 8.13 10.58
CA ALA A 421 -9.34 8.26 9.62
C ALA A 421 -8.25 7.23 9.92
N GLY A 422 -7.84 6.44 8.93
CA GLY A 422 -6.69 5.54 9.10
C GLY A 422 -5.35 6.28 9.06
N GLY A 423 -4.34 5.70 9.69
CA GLY A 423 -3.00 6.27 9.86
C GLY A 423 -2.20 5.50 10.90
N ASP A 424 -0.91 5.79 11.02
CA ASP A 424 -0.05 5.17 12.04
C ASP A 424 -0.32 5.80 13.42
N LEU A 425 -0.30 4.99 14.48
CA LEU A 425 -0.66 5.44 15.82
C LEU A 425 0.23 6.59 16.34
N ILE A 426 1.51 6.62 15.94
CA ILE A 426 2.44 7.70 16.31
C ILE A 426 1.96 9.07 15.77
N ARG A 427 1.51 9.11 14.52
CA ARG A 427 1.13 10.35 13.82
C ARG A 427 -0.34 10.70 14.00
N THR A 428 -1.20 9.69 14.11
CA THR A 428 -2.65 9.83 14.17
C THR A 428 -3.24 9.13 15.41
N PRO A 429 -2.98 9.64 16.64
CA PRO A 429 -3.54 9.08 17.88
C PRO A 429 -5.07 8.97 17.89
N SER A 430 -5.75 9.80 17.10
CA SER A 430 -7.21 9.78 16.93
C SER A 430 -7.75 8.48 16.33
N ILE A 431 -6.89 7.59 15.85
CA ILE A 431 -7.23 6.22 15.44
C ILE A 431 -7.74 5.36 16.60
N LEU A 432 -7.43 5.72 17.84
CA LEU A 432 -7.94 5.04 19.03
C LEU A 432 -9.35 5.52 19.44
N PRO A 433 -10.24 4.61 19.89
CA PRO A 433 -10.07 3.15 19.89
C PRO A 433 -10.14 2.57 18.46
N THR A 434 -9.48 1.43 18.25
CA THR A 434 -9.69 0.58 17.06
C THR A 434 -11.07 -0.10 17.13
N GLY A 435 -11.42 -0.95 16.16
CA GLY A 435 -12.78 -1.50 15.99
C GLY A 435 -13.74 -0.54 15.27
N ARG A 436 -13.21 0.43 14.53
CA ARG A 436 -13.96 1.50 13.84
C ARG A 436 -13.83 1.42 12.32
N ASN A 437 -14.74 2.08 11.61
CA ASN A 437 -14.83 2.03 10.15
C ASN A 437 -13.77 2.93 9.49
N LEU A 438 -12.63 2.37 9.07
CA LEU A 438 -11.53 3.13 8.49
C LEU A 438 -11.94 3.90 7.23
N HIS A 439 -11.64 5.17 7.14
CA HIS A 439 -11.71 5.93 5.89
C HIS A 439 -10.35 6.52 5.54
N GLY A 440 -10.21 6.94 4.29
CA GLY A 440 -9.10 7.78 3.85
C GLY A 440 -9.27 9.21 4.38
N PHE A 441 -9.42 10.15 3.46
CA PHE A 441 -9.18 11.58 3.69
C PHE A 441 -10.15 12.42 2.87
N ASP A 442 -10.19 13.72 3.13
CA ASP A 442 -10.82 14.70 2.24
C ASP A 442 -9.84 15.09 1.11
N PRO A 443 -10.07 14.68 -0.15
CA PRO A 443 -9.16 15.00 -1.24
C PRO A 443 -9.10 16.47 -1.60
N PHE A 444 -10.00 17.32 -1.09
CA PHE A 444 -9.89 18.76 -1.28
C PHE A 444 -8.86 19.42 -0.37
N ARG A 445 -8.36 18.72 0.66
CA ARG A 445 -7.46 19.24 1.70
C ARG A 445 -6.02 18.76 1.60
N ILE A 446 -5.70 17.93 0.61
CA ILE A 446 -4.35 17.40 0.39
C ILE A 446 -3.69 18.10 -0.80
N PRO A 447 -2.44 18.59 -0.70
CA PRO A 447 -1.60 18.58 0.50
C PRO A 447 -2.05 19.59 1.57
N SER A 448 -1.87 19.27 2.84
CA SER A 448 -2.11 20.22 3.93
C SER A 448 -1.03 21.31 3.99
N ALA A 449 -1.29 22.42 4.68
CA ALA A 449 -0.29 23.48 4.84
C ALA A 449 0.99 22.99 5.55
N PHE A 450 0.83 22.08 6.52
CA PHE A 450 1.97 21.44 7.17
C PHE A 450 2.77 20.58 6.18
N ALA A 451 2.08 19.75 5.39
CA ALA A 451 2.70 18.93 4.36
C ALA A 451 3.44 19.76 3.31
N VAL A 452 2.92 20.92 2.91
CA VAL A 452 3.60 21.85 1.97
C VAL A 452 4.92 22.36 2.56
N ALA A 453 4.90 22.80 3.82
CA ALA A 453 6.10 23.29 4.49
C ALA A 453 7.12 22.18 4.72
N ASP A 454 6.66 20.98 5.10
CA ASP A 454 7.53 19.82 5.29
C ASP A 454 8.12 19.31 3.98
N GLY A 455 7.30 19.13 2.94
CA GLY A 455 7.74 18.72 1.61
C GLY A 455 8.84 19.62 1.04
N ALA A 456 8.79 20.93 1.31
CA ALA A 456 9.86 21.86 0.93
C ALA A 456 11.17 21.61 1.71
N ARG A 457 11.10 21.30 3.01
CA ARG A 457 12.29 20.90 3.79
C ARG A 457 12.88 19.59 3.27
N GLN A 458 12.04 18.60 3.01
CA GLN A 458 12.46 17.26 2.54
C GLN A 458 13.03 17.30 1.12
N ALA A 459 12.49 18.14 0.23
CA ALA A 459 13.07 18.38 -1.10
C ALA A 459 14.48 18.99 -0.99
N ASN A 460 14.66 20.01 -0.14
CA ASN A 460 15.98 20.60 0.09
C ASN A 460 16.96 19.61 0.74
N LEU A 461 16.48 18.75 1.65
CA LEU A 461 17.30 17.70 2.25
C LEU A 461 17.81 16.71 1.19
N LEU A 462 16.92 16.22 0.31
CA LEU A 462 17.30 15.36 -0.82
C LEU A 462 18.39 16.01 -1.70
N LEU A 463 18.19 17.26 -2.12
CA LEU A 463 19.16 17.98 -2.95
C LEU A 463 20.51 18.15 -2.24
N ARG A 464 20.49 18.49 -0.94
CA ARG A 464 21.71 18.64 -0.14
C ARG A 464 22.43 17.31 0.03
N THR A 465 21.72 16.22 0.32
CA THR A 465 22.31 14.88 0.44
C THR A 465 22.95 14.44 -0.88
N HIS A 466 22.27 14.68 -2.00
CA HIS A 466 22.82 14.37 -3.31
C HIS A 466 24.13 15.13 -3.59
N VAL A 467 24.17 16.43 -3.29
CA VAL A 467 25.38 17.25 -3.44
C VAL A 467 26.49 16.85 -2.47
N ALA A 468 26.15 16.51 -1.22
CA ALA A 468 27.09 16.04 -0.22
C ALA A 468 27.76 14.71 -0.64
N ASN A 469 27.06 13.88 -1.41
CA ASN A 469 27.60 12.66 -2.01
C ASN A 469 28.46 12.91 -3.28
N GLY A 470 28.88 14.16 -3.51
CA GLY A 470 29.80 14.54 -4.58
C GLY A 470 29.17 14.63 -5.97
N LYS A 471 27.83 14.68 -6.05
CA LYS A 471 27.10 14.86 -7.31
C LYS A 471 26.71 16.33 -7.52
N PRO A 472 26.55 16.81 -8.77
CA PRO A 472 25.98 18.14 -9.00
C PRO A 472 24.50 18.17 -8.59
N ILE A 473 23.88 19.37 -8.55
CA ILE A 473 22.42 19.48 -8.42
C ILE A 473 21.78 18.67 -9.58
N PRO A 474 20.82 17.77 -9.30
CA PRO A 474 20.22 16.95 -10.34
C PRO A 474 19.35 17.83 -11.25
N GLU A 475 19.39 17.58 -12.55
CA GLU A 475 18.46 18.23 -13.48
C GLU A 475 17.10 17.52 -13.49
N THR A 476 17.09 16.19 -13.33
CA THR A 476 15.85 15.39 -13.24
C THR A 476 15.85 14.41 -12.07
N VAL A 477 14.76 14.38 -11.31
CA VAL A 477 14.50 13.43 -10.22
C VAL A 477 13.36 12.49 -10.61
N ALA A 478 13.57 11.18 -10.51
CA ALA A 478 12.52 10.18 -10.63
C ALA A 478 11.91 9.88 -9.25
N LEU A 479 10.63 10.19 -9.07
CA LEU A 479 9.96 10.13 -7.77
C LEU A 479 8.75 9.18 -7.82
N VAL A 480 8.71 8.22 -6.89
CA VAL A 480 7.60 7.28 -6.73
C VAL A 480 6.59 7.84 -5.73
N LEU A 481 5.32 7.91 -6.12
CA LEU A 481 4.22 8.38 -5.27
C LEU A 481 3.23 7.25 -4.98
N TRP A 482 3.07 6.92 -3.70
CA TRP A 482 2.09 5.96 -3.21
C TRP A 482 0.86 6.65 -2.62
N GLY A 483 -0.25 5.91 -2.57
CA GLY A 483 -1.43 6.41 -1.88
C GLY A 483 -1.16 6.50 -0.37
N THR A 484 -0.60 5.44 0.22
CA THR A 484 -0.55 5.28 1.67
C THR A 484 0.29 6.34 2.38
N ASP A 485 1.52 6.59 1.93
CA ASP A 485 2.42 7.60 2.50
C ASP A 485 1.82 9.02 2.41
N ASN A 486 1.19 9.38 1.28
CA ASN A 486 0.48 10.65 1.12
C ASN A 486 -0.74 10.76 2.03
N LEU A 487 -1.44 9.65 2.30
CA LEU A 487 -2.60 9.65 3.20
C LEU A 487 -2.17 9.82 4.66
N LYS A 488 -1.07 9.16 5.06
CA LYS A 488 -0.49 9.23 6.41
C LYS A 488 0.17 10.57 6.73
N SER A 489 0.72 11.23 5.70
CA SER A 489 1.47 12.49 5.82
C SER A 489 0.71 13.72 5.34
N GLU A 490 -0.60 13.57 5.06
CA GLU A 490 -1.45 14.65 4.51
C GLU A 490 -0.91 15.26 3.19
N GLY A 491 -0.17 14.48 2.40
CA GLY A 491 0.39 14.86 1.10
C GLY A 491 1.84 15.32 1.11
N GLY A 492 2.65 14.90 2.09
CA GLY A 492 4.08 15.23 2.16
C GLY A 492 4.86 14.94 0.87
N PRO A 493 4.79 13.70 0.32
CA PRO A 493 5.45 13.35 -0.95
C PRO A 493 4.97 14.18 -2.14
N ILE A 494 3.67 14.45 -2.26
CA ILE A 494 3.13 15.37 -3.29
C ILE A 494 3.73 16.76 -3.13
N ALA A 495 3.78 17.29 -1.90
CA ALA A 495 4.37 18.59 -1.61
C ALA A 495 5.87 18.65 -1.92
N GLN A 496 6.60 17.56 -1.69
CA GLN A 496 8.01 17.44 -2.04
C GLN A 496 8.21 17.53 -3.56
N ALA A 497 7.41 16.82 -4.35
CA ALA A 497 7.41 16.93 -5.81
C ALA A 497 7.09 18.37 -6.28
N MET A 498 6.08 18.99 -5.67
CA MET A 498 5.71 20.38 -5.97
C MET A 498 6.86 21.35 -5.65
N SER A 499 7.56 21.16 -4.53
CA SER A 499 8.73 21.98 -4.16
C SER A 499 9.86 21.84 -5.16
N LEU A 500 10.17 20.62 -5.63
CA LEU A 500 11.21 20.40 -6.65
C LEU A 500 10.89 21.15 -7.96
N LEU A 501 9.62 21.18 -8.36
CA LEU A 501 9.12 21.94 -9.52
C LEU A 501 9.06 23.46 -9.29
N GLY A 502 9.24 23.92 -8.05
CA GLY A 502 9.03 25.31 -7.64
C GLY A 502 7.56 25.75 -7.70
N ALA A 503 6.64 24.84 -7.37
CA ALA A 503 5.20 25.01 -7.41
C ALA A 503 4.55 24.81 -6.02
N VAL A 504 3.33 25.32 -5.86
CA VAL A 504 2.49 25.15 -4.66
C VAL A 504 1.05 24.78 -5.05
N PRO A 505 0.31 24.07 -4.18
CA PRO A 505 -1.11 23.83 -4.41
C PRO A 505 -1.91 25.13 -4.40
N ARG A 506 -2.84 25.25 -5.35
CA ARG A 506 -3.78 26.37 -5.48
C ARG A 506 -5.14 25.94 -4.96
N PHE A 507 -5.71 26.71 -4.03
CA PHE A 507 -7.04 26.47 -3.47
C PHE A 507 -8.03 27.54 -3.95
N ASP A 508 -9.30 27.16 -4.11
CA ASP A 508 -10.38 28.09 -4.40
C ASP A 508 -10.81 28.89 -3.14
N SER A 509 -11.77 29.81 -3.30
CA SER A 509 -12.29 30.63 -2.20
C SER A 509 -12.97 29.84 -1.08
N PHE A 510 -13.32 28.57 -1.33
CA PHE A 510 -13.90 27.66 -0.33
C PHE A 510 -12.83 26.76 0.32
N GLY A 511 -11.55 26.97 -0.01
CA GLY A 511 -10.45 26.17 0.51
C GLY A 511 -10.37 24.77 -0.10
N ARG A 512 -10.92 24.57 -1.30
CA ARG A 512 -10.84 23.31 -2.04
C ARG A 512 -9.70 23.33 -3.03
N LEU A 513 -8.95 22.23 -3.12
CA LEU A 513 -7.88 22.12 -4.10
C LEU A 513 -8.42 22.34 -5.52
N ALA A 514 -7.79 23.29 -6.23
CA ALA A 514 -8.22 23.79 -7.53
C ALA A 514 -7.10 23.79 -8.58
N GLY A 515 -5.91 23.28 -8.26
CA GLY A 515 -4.80 23.15 -9.20
C GLY A 515 -3.45 23.52 -8.59
N ALA A 516 -2.52 23.96 -9.42
CA ALA A 516 -1.17 24.39 -9.05
C ALA A 516 -0.91 25.86 -9.38
N SER A 517 0.04 26.47 -8.67
CA SER A 517 0.63 27.78 -9.01
C SER A 517 2.15 27.69 -8.92
N LEU A 518 2.88 28.41 -9.78
CA LEU A 518 4.33 28.54 -9.65
C LEU A 518 4.68 29.60 -8.62
N LEU A 519 5.73 29.33 -7.85
CA LEU A 519 6.46 30.37 -7.12
C LEU A 519 7.37 31.13 -8.09
N PRO A 520 7.60 32.44 -7.88
CA PRO A 520 8.57 33.19 -8.69
C PRO A 520 9.97 32.59 -8.61
N ALA A 521 10.69 32.51 -9.73
CA ALA A 521 12.00 31.87 -9.81
C ALA A 521 13.02 32.48 -8.83
N GLU A 522 12.92 33.78 -8.56
CA GLU A 522 13.81 34.52 -7.66
C GLU A 522 13.63 34.16 -6.19
N THR A 523 12.51 33.51 -5.85
CA THR A 523 12.20 33.08 -4.47
C THR A 523 12.64 31.64 -4.20
N LEU A 524 13.03 30.89 -5.23
CA LEU A 524 13.44 29.49 -5.11
C LEU A 524 14.87 29.37 -4.58
N SER A 525 15.11 28.39 -3.71
CA SER A 525 16.45 28.06 -3.20
C SER A 525 17.28 27.21 -4.17
N HIS A 526 16.67 26.73 -5.25
CA HIS A 526 17.27 25.89 -6.28
C HIS A 526 16.59 26.17 -7.64
N PRO A 527 17.23 25.84 -8.77
CA PRO A 527 16.55 25.82 -10.08
C PRO A 527 15.32 24.91 -10.04
N ARG A 528 14.31 25.14 -10.88
CA ARG A 528 13.21 24.16 -11.02
C ARG A 528 13.79 22.85 -11.53
N ILE A 529 13.68 21.82 -10.71
CA ILE A 529 14.15 20.47 -11.00
C ILE A 529 13.08 19.79 -11.83
N ASP A 530 13.46 19.13 -12.93
CA ASP A 530 12.51 18.29 -13.67
C ASP A 530 12.18 17.05 -12.83
N VAL A 531 10.92 16.63 -12.83
CA VAL A 531 10.48 15.54 -11.96
C VAL A 531 9.68 14.55 -12.77
N MET A 532 10.16 13.31 -12.86
CA MET A 532 9.39 12.19 -13.38
C MET A 532 8.61 11.56 -12.23
N LEU A 533 7.29 11.73 -12.24
CA LEU A 533 6.41 11.23 -11.19
C LEU A 533 5.83 9.90 -11.63
N THR A 534 6.09 8.82 -10.89
CA THR A 534 5.41 7.54 -11.10
C THR A 534 4.41 7.28 -9.99
N LEU A 535 3.13 7.28 -10.35
CA LEU A 535 2.01 7.02 -9.44
C LEU A 535 1.73 5.52 -9.33
N SER A 536 1.42 5.05 -8.13
CA SER A 536 0.78 3.75 -7.96
C SER A 536 -0.65 3.77 -8.52
N GLY A 537 -1.19 2.60 -8.89
CA GLY A 537 -2.59 2.50 -9.34
C GLY A 537 -3.58 2.94 -8.25
N ILE A 538 -3.24 2.72 -6.98
CA ILE A 538 -4.02 3.18 -5.83
C ILE A 538 -4.00 4.72 -5.76
N PHE A 539 -2.84 5.35 -5.92
CA PHE A 539 -2.75 6.81 -5.96
C PHE A 539 -3.67 7.39 -7.05
N ARG A 540 -3.58 6.87 -8.27
CA ARG A 540 -4.43 7.31 -9.41
C ARG A 540 -5.92 7.27 -9.05
N ASP A 541 -6.37 6.19 -8.43
CA ASP A 541 -7.78 5.96 -8.12
C ASP A 541 -8.28 6.83 -6.95
N LEU A 542 -7.41 7.14 -5.98
CA LEU A 542 -7.77 7.89 -4.78
C LEU A 542 -7.58 9.41 -4.91
N LEU A 543 -6.59 9.84 -5.69
CA LEU A 543 -6.07 11.21 -5.74
C LEU A 543 -6.11 11.83 -7.16
N PRO A 544 -7.26 11.79 -7.89
CA PRO A 544 -7.32 12.32 -9.25
C PRO A 544 -7.16 13.85 -9.30
N LEU A 545 -7.53 14.57 -8.23
CA LEU A 545 -7.34 16.03 -8.14
C LEU A 545 -5.84 16.38 -8.06
N GLN A 546 -5.10 15.64 -7.24
CA GLN A 546 -3.67 15.81 -7.05
C GLN A 546 -2.90 15.39 -8.30
N THR A 547 -3.33 14.32 -8.98
CA THR A 547 -2.79 13.90 -10.29
C THR A 547 -2.87 15.03 -11.30
N ARG A 548 -4.04 15.69 -11.41
CA ARG A 548 -4.23 16.84 -12.30
C ARG A 548 -3.41 18.07 -11.87
N MET A 549 -3.32 18.31 -10.57
CA MET A 549 -2.48 19.39 -10.01
C MET A 549 -1.02 19.20 -10.37
N LEU A 550 -0.47 17.99 -10.20
CA LEU A 550 0.92 17.67 -10.56
C LEU A 550 1.15 17.87 -12.06
N ALA A 551 0.23 17.40 -12.92
CA ALA A 551 0.32 17.61 -14.35
C ALA A 551 0.24 19.10 -14.73
N GLU A 552 -0.60 19.90 -14.05
CA GLU A 552 -0.66 21.36 -14.22
C GLU A 552 0.66 22.02 -13.78
N ALA A 553 1.26 21.60 -12.66
CA ALA A 553 2.54 22.13 -12.19
C ALA A 553 3.66 21.88 -13.21
N CYS A 554 3.77 20.66 -13.74
CA CYS A 554 4.76 20.32 -14.78
C CYS A 554 4.57 21.17 -16.04
N TYR A 555 3.33 21.33 -16.51
CA TYR A 555 3.03 22.16 -17.67
C TYR A 555 3.38 23.64 -17.44
N LEU A 556 2.98 24.19 -16.28
CA LEU A 556 3.29 25.58 -15.94
C LEU A 556 4.80 25.80 -15.90
N ALA A 557 5.56 24.91 -15.27
CA ALA A 557 7.02 24.99 -15.21
C ALA A 557 7.65 24.90 -16.61
N ALA A 558 7.17 24.01 -17.49
CA ALA A 558 7.64 23.93 -18.87
C ALA A 558 7.34 25.20 -19.69
N ALA A 559 6.18 25.82 -19.46
CA ALA A 559 5.70 27.00 -20.16
C ALA A 559 6.33 28.32 -19.69
N ALA A 560 6.82 28.38 -18.45
CA ALA A 560 7.39 29.57 -17.84
C ALA A 560 8.53 30.16 -18.68
N ASP A 561 8.58 31.48 -18.85
CA ASP A 561 9.64 32.14 -19.61
C ASP A 561 10.87 32.39 -18.74
N GLU A 562 11.60 31.30 -18.47
CA GLU A 562 12.77 31.28 -17.60
C GLU A 562 13.99 30.72 -18.35
N PRO A 563 15.23 31.15 -18.01
CA PRO A 563 16.45 30.58 -18.56
C PRO A 563 16.64 29.09 -18.23
N ASP A 564 17.26 28.32 -19.15
CA ASP A 564 17.49 26.87 -19.01
C ASP A 564 18.26 26.48 -17.73
N ASN A 565 19.14 27.34 -17.21
CA ASN A 565 19.91 27.10 -15.99
C ASN A 565 19.12 27.35 -14.69
N LEU A 566 17.93 27.95 -14.79
CA LEU A 566 17.00 28.14 -13.67
C LEU A 566 15.79 27.21 -13.76
N ASN A 567 15.56 26.57 -14.90
CA ASN A 567 14.39 25.75 -15.14
C ASN A 567 14.70 24.54 -16.05
N PHE A 568 15.00 23.40 -15.41
CA PHE A 568 15.31 22.17 -16.11
C PHE A 568 14.06 21.53 -16.76
N VAL A 569 12.87 21.74 -16.19
CA VAL A 569 11.59 21.28 -16.79
C VAL A 569 11.44 21.87 -18.21
N ARG A 570 11.59 23.19 -18.34
CA ARG A 570 11.53 23.90 -19.62
C ARG A 570 12.64 23.47 -20.55
N LYS A 571 13.88 23.45 -20.07
CA LYS A 571 15.06 23.02 -20.84
C LYS A 571 14.80 21.68 -21.53
N HIS A 572 14.31 20.68 -20.78
CA HIS A 572 14.05 19.33 -21.29
C HIS A 572 12.82 19.29 -22.21
N ALA A 573 11.71 19.94 -21.83
CA ALA A 573 10.51 19.97 -22.67
C ALA A 573 10.80 20.60 -24.05
N LEU A 574 11.49 21.74 -24.09
CA LEU A 574 11.87 22.39 -25.36
C LEU A 574 12.86 21.55 -26.17
N ALA A 575 13.81 20.87 -25.53
CA ALA A 575 14.71 19.94 -26.21
C ALA A 575 13.93 18.78 -26.86
N HIS A 576 12.95 18.23 -26.16
CA HIS A 576 12.08 17.18 -26.69
C HIS A 576 11.23 17.70 -27.86
N MET A 577 10.58 18.86 -27.74
CA MET A 577 9.84 19.49 -28.84
C MET A 577 10.71 19.70 -30.09
N ARG A 578 11.96 20.16 -29.93
CA ARG A 578 12.89 20.32 -31.05
C ARG A 578 13.25 18.99 -31.72
N LYS A 579 13.31 17.90 -30.94
CA LYS A 579 13.67 16.56 -31.44
C LYS A 579 12.50 15.87 -32.15
N THR A 580 11.28 16.01 -31.65
CA THR A 580 10.11 15.23 -32.12
C THR A 580 9.08 16.06 -32.89
N GLY A 581 9.10 17.38 -32.75
CA GLY A 581 8.09 18.27 -33.34
C GLY A 581 6.73 18.25 -32.63
N CYS A 582 6.64 17.65 -31.42
CA CYS A 582 5.40 17.64 -30.66
C CYS A 582 5.09 19.01 -30.01
N ASP A 583 3.87 19.15 -29.48
CA ASP A 583 3.46 20.35 -28.76
C ASP A 583 3.96 20.37 -27.31
N LEU A 584 3.84 21.53 -26.67
CA LEU A 584 4.29 21.71 -25.29
C LEU A 584 3.51 20.84 -24.30
N GLU A 585 2.22 20.61 -24.53
CA GLU A 585 1.39 19.72 -23.69
C GLU A 585 1.96 18.31 -23.65
N THR A 586 2.34 17.77 -24.81
CA THR A 586 2.95 16.45 -24.91
C THR A 586 4.36 16.44 -24.32
N ALA A 587 5.17 17.45 -24.63
CA ALA A 587 6.55 17.52 -24.16
C ALA A 587 6.68 17.73 -22.63
N ALA A 588 5.66 18.31 -21.99
CA ALA A 588 5.60 18.56 -20.56
C ALA A 588 5.02 17.38 -19.74
N LEU A 589 4.67 16.26 -20.38
CA LEU A 589 4.15 15.08 -19.68
C LEU A 589 5.23 14.48 -18.76
N ARG A 590 4.91 14.42 -17.47
CA ARG A 590 5.79 13.95 -16.39
C ARG A 590 5.13 13.06 -15.35
N VAL A 591 3.80 12.96 -15.38
CA VAL A 591 3.00 12.21 -14.41
C VAL A 591 2.57 10.90 -15.03
N PHE A 592 3.17 9.79 -14.62
CA PHE A 592 3.00 8.46 -15.20
C PHE A 592 2.32 7.51 -14.21
N SER A 593 1.61 6.51 -14.72
CA SER A 593 0.95 5.48 -13.90
C SER A 593 0.64 4.22 -14.71
N ASN A 594 -0.07 3.27 -14.10
CA ASN A 594 -0.68 2.16 -14.82
C ASN A 594 -1.89 2.60 -15.67
N ALA A 595 -2.24 1.80 -16.67
CA ALA A 595 -3.53 1.89 -17.36
C ALA A 595 -4.71 1.81 -16.36
N ASP A 596 -5.84 2.44 -16.69
CA ASP A 596 -7.05 2.38 -15.88
C ASP A 596 -7.45 0.94 -15.52
N GLY A 597 -7.68 0.68 -14.24
CA GLY A 597 -8.03 -0.65 -13.74
C GLY A 597 -6.86 -1.63 -13.58
N ALA A 598 -5.64 -1.24 -13.97
CA ALA A 598 -4.41 -1.98 -13.69
C ALA A 598 -3.65 -1.39 -12.48
N TYR A 599 -2.91 -2.27 -11.79
CA TYR A 599 -2.11 -1.99 -10.59
C TYR A 599 -0.76 -2.71 -10.71
N GLY A 600 0.27 -2.21 -10.01
CA GLY A 600 1.62 -2.79 -9.97
C GLY A 600 2.42 -2.67 -11.27
N SER A 601 3.75 -2.69 -11.18
CA SER A 601 4.63 -2.73 -12.36
C SER A 601 4.88 -4.16 -12.86
N ASN A 602 4.48 -5.18 -12.07
CA ASN A 602 4.73 -6.62 -12.29
C ASN A 602 6.21 -7.02 -12.18
N VAL A 603 7.08 -6.12 -11.73
CA VAL A 603 8.48 -6.46 -11.44
C VAL A 603 8.53 -7.45 -10.28
N ASN A 604 7.67 -7.27 -9.25
CA ASN A 604 7.51 -8.24 -8.17
C ASN A 604 7.14 -9.64 -8.67
N MET A 605 6.14 -9.74 -9.54
CA MET A 605 5.70 -11.02 -10.10
C MET A 605 6.80 -11.69 -10.94
N MET A 606 7.56 -10.90 -11.69
CA MET A 606 8.67 -11.43 -12.50
C MET A 606 9.77 -12.01 -11.60
N ILE A 607 10.10 -11.31 -10.51
CA ILE A 607 11.06 -11.77 -9.49
C ILE A 607 10.55 -13.05 -8.80
N ASP A 608 9.31 -13.04 -8.30
CA ASP A 608 8.72 -14.18 -7.58
C ASP A 608 8.67 -15.44 -8.46
N SER A 609 8.39 -15.27 -9.75
CA SER A 609 8.31 -16.40 -10.69
C SER A 609 9.67 -16.97 -11.07
N GLY A 610 10.77 -16.24 -10.83
CA GLY A 610 12.11 -16.59 -11.29
C GLY A 610 12.27 -16.66 -12.81
N ARG A 611 11.37 -16.02 -13.58
CA ARG A 611 11.32 -16.08 -15.06
C ARG A 611 11.85 -14.80 -15.69
N TRP A 612 13.14 -14.57 -15.52
CA TRP A 612 13.90 -13.48 -16.13
C TRP A 612 15.37 -13.93 -16.25
N GLU A 613 16.06 -13.48 -17.29
CA GLU A 613 17.47 -13.83 -17.52
C GLU A 613 18.39 -12.61 -17.33
N ASP A 614 17.90 -11.41 -17.66
CA ASP A 614 18.66 -10.16 -17.61
C ASP A 614 17.93 -9.05 -16.83
N GLU A 615 18.67 -8.25 -16.05
CA GLU A 615 18.11 -7.16 -15.25
C GLU A 615 17.38 -6.10 -16.11
N SER A 616 17.74 -5.95 -17.39
CA SER A 616 17.11 -5.00 -18.29
C SER A 616 15.67 -5.38 -18.65
N GLU A 617 15.27 -6.64 -18.45
CA GLU A 617 13.88 -7.09 -18.61
C GLU A 617 12.98 -6.48 -17.53
N LEU A 618 13.48 -6.31 -16.31
CA LEU A 618 12.75 -5.67 -15.21
C LEU A 618 12.40 -4.21 -15.57
N GLY A 619 13.36 -3.49 -16.17
CA GLY A 619 13.16 -2.12 -16.66
C GLY A 619 12.14 -2.03 -17.81
N ASP A 620 12.08 -3.03 -18.69
CA ASP A 620 11.10 -3.09 -19.78
C ASP A 620 9.69 -3.36 -19.28
N VAL A 621 9.55 -4.31 -18.36
CA VAL A 621 8.29 -4.64 -17.69
C VAL A 621 7.72 -3.39 -17.01
N PHE A 622 8.55 -2.70 -16.24
CA PHE A 622 8.18 -1.45 -15.60
C PHE A 622 7.73 -0.41 -16.62
N SER A 623 8.57 -0.11 -17.62
CA SER A 623 8.31 0.95 -18.61
C SER A 623 7.02 0.70 -19.37
N LYS A 624 6.79 -0.54 -19.80
CA LYS A 624 5.60 -0.90 -20.56
C LYS A 624 4.32 -0.75 -19.74
N ARG A 625 4.34 -1.12 -18.46
CA ARG A 625 3.16 -1.05 -17.59
C ARG A 625 2.91 0.34 -17.00
N LYS A 626 3.95 1.16 -16.85
CA LYS A 626 3.89 2.48 -16.23
C LYS A 626 3.89 3.64 -17.22
N CYS A 627 3.99 3.41 -18.53
CA CYS A 627 4.05 4.49 -19.54
C CYS A 627 2.74 5.28 -19.75
N PHE A 628 1.71 5.16 -18.90
CA PHE A 628 0.47 5.91 -19.08
C PHE A 628 0.59 7.29 -18.44
N ALA A 629 0.81 8.31 -19.26
CA ALA A 629 1.00 9.68 -18.83
C ALA A 629 -0.33 10.41 -18.68
N HIS A 630 -0.45 11.21 -17.63
CA HIS A 630 -1.62 12.04 -17.30
C HIS A 630 -1.42 13.48 -17.76
N GLY A 631 -2.38 13.98 -18.54
CA GLY A 631 -2.48 15.41 -18.88
C GLY A 631 -3.24 16.23 -17.84
N ARG A 632 -3.30 17.56 -18.05
CA ARG A 632 -4.04 18.50 -17.17
C ARG A 632 -5.55 18.22 -17.10
N ASN A 633 -6.08 17.55 -18.12
CA ASN A 633 -7.47 17.07 -18.19
C ASN A 633 -7.71 15.83 -17.30
N GLY A 634 -6.66 15.20 -16.77
CA GLY A 634 -6.71 13.99 -15.95
C GLY A 634 -6.91 12.70 -16.75
N GLN A 635 -6.79 12.75 -18.08
CA GLN A 635 -6.83 11.55 -18.91
C GLN A 635 -5.43 10.96 -19.04
N ALA A 636 -5.36 9.64 -18.93
CA ALA A 636 -4.14 8.89 -19.10
C ALA A 636 -4.07 8.29 -20.51
N ALA A 637 -2.91 8.39 -21.16
CA ALA A 637 -2.64 7.72 -22.43
C ALA A 637 -1.25 7.09 -22.42
N ALA A 638 -1.08 5.97 -23.13
CA ALA A 638 0.23 5.34 -23.28
C ALA A 638 1.18 6.28 -24.04
N GLN A 639 2.32 6.58 -23.43
CA GLN A 639 3.30 7.54 -23.89
C GLN A 639 4.71 6.98 -23.62
N SER A 640 5.06 5.88 -24.30
CA SER A 640 6.34 5.18 -24.10
C SER A 640 7.54 6.01 -24.56
N GLU A 641 7.40 6.79 -25.64
CA GLU A 641 8.50 7.60 -26.18
C GLU A 641 8.86 8.78 -25.26
N ILE A 642 7.88 9.50 -24.72
CA ILE A 642 8.15 10.57 -23.75
C ILE A 642 8.71 9.99 -22.45
N MET A 643 8.20 8.83 -21.99
CA MET A 643 8.73 8.17 -20.79
C MET A 643 10.20 7.81 -20.97
N ALA A 644 10.57 7.19 -22.10
CA ALA A 644 11.96 6.86 -22.41
C ALA A 644 12.86 8.11 -22.49
N ALA A 645 12.35 9.19 -23.10
CA ALA A 645 13.07 10.47 -23.17
C ALA A 645 13.32 11.06 -21.77
N VAL A 646 12.33 11.05 -20.89
CA VAL A 646 12.48 11.56 -19.52
C VAL A 646 13.41 10.65 -18.69
N LEU A 647 13.26 9.32 -18.78
CA LEU A 647 14.12 8.36 -18.10
C LEU A 647 15.61 8.54 -18.47
N SER A 648 15.91 8.86 -19.73
CA SER A 648 17.29 9.11 -20.17
C SER A 648 17.97 10.32 -19.50
N GLY A 649 17.17 11.25 -18.93
CA GLY A 649 17.64 12.43 -18.23
C GLY A 649 17.63 12.31 -16.70
N VAL A 650 17.22 11.16 -16.14
CA VAL A 650 17.12 10.97 -14.68
C VAL A 650 18.50 10.93 -14.04
N ASP A 651 18.72 11.76 -13.01
CA ASP A 651 19.97 11.81 -12.25
C ASP A 651 19.91 11.06 -10.93
N LEU A 652 18.72 10.88 -10.36
CA LEU A 652 18.50 10.05 -9.18
C LEU A 652 17.06 9.53 -9.13
N ALA A 653 16.87 8.40 -8.46
CA ALA A 653 15.56 7.86 -8.10
C ALA A 653 15.30 8.01 -6.59
N TYR A 654 14.05 8.28 -6.23
CA TYR A 654 13.66 8.56 -4.85
C TYR A 654 12.28 8.00 -4.50
N GLN A 655 12.16 7.46 -3.30
CA GLN A 655 10.87 7.11 -2.69
C GLN A 655 10.89 7.43 -1.18
N ASN A 656 9.74 7.82 -0.65
CA ASN A 656 9.56 7.98 0.79
C ASN A 656 9.21 6.66 1.46
N LEU A 657 9.70 6.45 2.68
CA LEU A 657 9.27 5.37 3.55
C LEU A 657 7.84 5.66 4.03
N GLU A 658 6.99 4.64 3.96
CA GLU A 658 5.58 4.76 4.30
C GLU A 658 5.35 4.94 5.80
N SER A 659 5.95 4.06 6.61
CA SER A 659 5.87 4.10 8.07
C SER A 659 7.00 3.28 8.69
N VAL A 660 7.06 3.29 10.03
CA VAL A 660 8.02 2.49 10.81
C VAL A 660 7.79 0.99 10.59
N GLU A 661 6.53 0.58 10.45
CA GLU A 661 6.16 -0.82 10.29
C GLU A 661 6.46 -1.36 8.88
N LEU A 662 6.32 -0.51 7.86
CA LEU A 662 6.38 -0.93 6.46
C LEU A 662 7.63 -0.36 5.77
N GLY A 663 8.74 -1.06 6.02
CA GLY A 663 10.05 -0.77 5.44
C GLY A 663 10.28 -1.37 4.04
N VAL A 664 11.42 -1.03 3.44
CA VAL A 664 11.81 -1.43 2.08
C VAL A 664 11.94 -2.95 1.87
N THR A 665 12.12 -3.71 2.95
CA THR A 665 12.20 -5.19 2.95
C THR A 665 10.93 -5.88 3.45
N THR A 666 9.97 -5.13 4.01
CA THR A 666 8.74 -5.70 4.58
C THR A 666 7.69 -6.02 3.51
N VAL A 667 7.70 -5.27 2.41
CA VAL A 667 6.69 -5.31 1.35
C VAL A 667 7.33 -5.20 -0.03
N ASP A 668 6.72 -5.88 -1.00
CA ASP A 668 7.26 -6.05 -2.35
C ASP A 668 7.17 -4.79 -3.23
N HIS A 669 6.28 -3.87 -2.87
CA HIS A 669 5.95 -2.74 -3.71
C HIS A 669 7.06 -1.68 -3.83
N TYR A 670 8.01 -1.64 -2.88
CA TYR A 670 9.19 -0.77 -2.99
C TYR A 670 10.07 -1.21 -4.14
N PHE A 671 10.44 -2.49 -4.22
CA PHE A 671 11.28 -2.96 -5.33
C PHE A 671 10.49 -3.08 -6.65
N ASP A 672 9.17 -3.33 -6.60
CA ASP A 672 8.29 -3.26 -7.79
C ASP A 672 8.35 -1.89 -8.47
N SER A 673 8.34 -0.80 -7.67
CA SER A 673 8.27 0.57 -8.20
C SER A 673 9.64 1.27 -8.22
N LEU A 674 10.33 1.42 -7.09
CA LEU A 674 11.64 2.08 -7.01
C LEU A 674 12.73 1.26 -7.72
N GLY A 675 12.73 -0.06 -7.53
CA GLY A 675 13.63 -0.96 -8.26
C GLY A 675 13.30 -0.97 -9.76
N GLY A 676 12.02 -1.03 -10.11
CA GLY A 676 11.58 -0.96 -11.52
C GLY A 676 11.98 0.33 -12.23
N ILE A 677 11.77 1.50 -11.60
CA ILE A 677 12.11 2.79 -12.20
C ILE A 677 13.62 3.03 -12.26
N SER A 678 14.39 2.56 -11.27
CA SER A 678 15.85 2.68 -11.31
C SER A 678 16.39 1.86 -12.48
N ARG A 679 15.99 0.59 -12.63
CA ARG A 679 16.41 -0.25 -13.77
C ARG A 679 15.96 0.29 -15.12
N ALA A 680 14.76 0.87 -15.19
CA ALA A 680 14.29 1.54 -16.41
C ALA A 680 15.15 2.77 -16.76
N ALA A 681 15.55 3.58 -15.77
CA ALA A 681 16.41 4.75 -15.98
C ALA A 681 17.84 4.35 -16.35
N GLU A 682 18.44 3.39 -15.64
CA GLU A 682 19.77 2.86 -15.92
C GLU A 682 19.88 2.33 -17.35
N LYS A 683 18.85 1.61 -17.82
CA LYS A 683 18.78 1.12 -19.19
C LYS A 683 18.78 2.24 -20.23
N GLN A 684 18.02 3.31 -20.00
CA GLN A 684 17.91 4.43 -20.95
C GLN A 684 19.14 5.34 -20.92
N LYS A 685 19.78 5.50 -19.75
CA LYS A 685 20.96 6.36 -19.56
C LYS A 685 22.27 5.65 -19.93
N GLY A 686 22.33 4.33 -19.73
CA GLY A 686 23.53 3.50 -19.94
C GLY A 686 24.50 3.46 -18.75
N GLU A 687 24.11 4.02 -17.60
CA GLU A 687 24.90 4.01 -16.35
C GLU A 687 23.98 3.92 -15.13
N ALA A 688 24.54 3.46 -14.00
CA ALA A 688 23.84 3.38 -12.72
C ALA A 688 23.44 4.77 -12.20
N ILE A 689 22.25 4.89 -11.63
CA ILE A 689 21.80 6.13 -10.98
C ILE A 689 21.75 5.98 -9.45
N PRO A 690 22.10 7.02 -8.68
CA PRO A 690 21.84 7.03 -7.25
C PRO A 690 20.37 6.79 -6.93
N VAL A 691 20.12 5.92 -5.95
CA VAL A 691 18.78 5.63 -5.43
C VAL A 691 18.75 6.01 -3.95
N TYR A 692 17.74 6.79 -3.57
CA TYR A 692 17.60 7.32 -2.22
C TYR A 692 16.25 6.97 -1.61
N ILE A 693 16.23 6.81 -0.29
CA ILE A 693 15.01 6.66 0.51
C ILE A 693 14.91 7.84 1.48
N GLY A 694 13.74 8.47 1.50
CA GLY A 694 13.37 9.44 2.52
C GLY A 694 12.68 8.78 3.69
N ASP A 695 13.30 8.77 4.86
CA ASP A 695 12.67 8.32 6.09
C ASP A 695 12.23 9.54 6.89
N GLN A 696 10.93 9.83 6.82
CA GLN A 696 10.32 10.94 7.55
C GLN A 696 9.60 10.44 8.79
N THR A 697 9.72 9.16 9.17
CA THR A 697 8.87 8.55 10.19
C THR A 697 9.05 9.20 11.57
N ARG A 698 10.22 9.83 11.82
CA ARG A 698 10.56 10.52 13.07
C ARG A 698 11.32 11.83 12.83
N GLY A 699 11.20 12.73 13.80
CA GLY A 699 12.02 13.96 13.88
C GLY A 699 11.94 14.84 12.64
N ALA A 700 13.10 15.34 12.18
CA ALA A 700 13.23 16.20 11.01
C ALA A 700 13.23 15.45 9.67
N GLY A 701 13.21 14.11 9.69
CA GLY A 701 13.43 13.25 8.53
C GLY A 701 14.89 13.16 8.10
N VAL A 702 15.22 12.06 7.43
CA VAL A 702 16.56 11.77 6.88
C VAL A 702 16.44 11.24 5.46
N VAL A 703 17.46 11.48 4.64
CA VAL A 703 17.57 10.92 3.28
C VAL A 703 18.82 10.05 3.24
N ARG A 704 18.62 8.76 3.01
CA ARG A 704 19.69 7.74 2.95
C ARG A 704 19.82 7.20 1.53
N THR A 705 20.98 6.65 1.19
CA THR A 705 21.06 5.84 -0.04
C THR A 705 20.27 4.55 0.17
N LEU A 706 19.84 3.89 -0.90
CA LEU A 706 19.14 2.60 -0.79
C LEU A 706 20.01 1.52 -0.14
N ALA A 707 21.33 1.61 -0.23
CA ALA A 707 22.24 0.63 0.39
C ALA A 707 22.38 0.84 1.91
N ASP A 708 22.33 2.11 2.35
CA ASP A 708 22.37 2.44 3.79
C ASP A 708 21.04 2.16 4.50
N GLN A 709 19.94 2.14 3.74
CA GLN A 709 18.57 1.97 4.22
C GLN A 709 18.15 0.49 4.29
#